data_AF-A0A2V5K7U9-F1
#
_entry.id   AF-A0A2V5K7U9-F1
#
_cell.length_a   1.000
_cell.length_b   1.000
_cell.length_c   1.000
_cell.angle_alpha   90.00
_cell.angle_beta   90.00
_cell.angle_gamma   90.00
#
_symmetry.space_group_name_H-M   'P 1'
#
loop_
_entity.id
_entity.type
_entity.pdbx_description
1 polymer ?
#
loop_
_entity_poly.entity_id
_entity_poly.type
_entity_poly.pdbx_seq_one_letter_code
_entity_poly.pdbx_strand_id
1 'polypeptide(L)'
;MFRKWKWFATILLFVTLIPLLPSRAGAADLLIPNYSFESGLASWTQNFGTGGITVATDKFRTGSQSVKIVDTIGTGQFGIQSGFMPATAGKSYYAYAWAYIVGGNADLYLRFYNSSHTLLTSSFVSASTPAGQWTPLKTGAVAPAGTAYVAVLLYSNVANTGTVYWDDAMVTADLTAVGPVVRNAAMRSATLGTNASGKPAFYIGLNGASGIDAKMVEVDVNSATVTRQMNMPGATYAHSAATTSDNKIMMGTYPNGFLFQYTPGAASPVNLGKAVSDASYIMALAPSNLPGKVYGGTYPNSGVFKYEPGAGFYTFVPKPFFPGSEYTYSIAYDAPNNVLYAGTGGVQAQVSRLENAGGQRNDNLLPAAVASANTAADKMSYSGGKLFVRVIPEYKEVVLDVTDNPDGTVTTVTDAIFPAHSYGVSPELNGKVYYSYEGLMTYDLATKTTAPALNPDNATKALTTVNGYAWGIATLDDSANYPGPSIVGVGHSSGGIVLFKYNPTTKKSSTTLLTAIDGVPTDISTVGKGPDGNIYAGGFLSGNMGVYSPLRSDRTTMLYGISQLEGMVAQGDSLYLGGYPNANIYRYDLSAGWGNRTRILDLGTSDLQERPYGMAQGDNNIFIGTVAASGQLKGALTIYDTLTNTARVFRDIVPNQSIVSVAYLDGYVYAGSTIGGGKNTTPTATEAKLVKMNVATGAYTTFSMPVSSQGVTALAVGPDNKIWGLSEGYLFVFNPATDTFEYNAQKFTDVSYAPGSQITRDGSLVMGRTGSNAMFGTIKNHFFRIDTTTKTVTTLFNGASAVNSATADDYGHIYFSSGNTLYRWAY
;
A
#
# COMPACT_ATOMS: atom_id res chain seq x y z
N MET A 1 -65.30 -41.09 0.00
CA MET A 1 -64.75 -41.47 -1.32
C MET A 1 -63.39 -40.80 -1.47
N PHE A 2 -62.34 -41.64 -1.56
CA PHE A 2 -60.95 -41.43 -2.04
C PHE A 2 -60.20 -40.12 -1.67
N ARG A 3 -59.00 -40.12 -1.06
CA ARG A 3 -58.04 -41.17 -0.67
C ARG A 3 -57.04 -40.58 0.35
N LYS A 4 -56.52 -41.45 1.23
CA LYS A 4 -55.66 -41.20 2.41
C LYS A 4 -54.15 -41.28 2.10
N TRP A 5 -53.35 -40.60 2.95
CA TRP A 5 -52.12 -41.08 3.67
C TRP A 5 -50.67 -40.91 3.14
N LYS A 6 -49.85 -40.32 4.05
CA LYS A 6 -48.55 -40.73 4.64
C LYS A 6 -47.18 -40.47 3.96
N TRP A 7 -46.38 -39.65 4.67
CA TRP A 7 -44.93 -39.72 5.03
C TRP A 7 -44.07 -40.90 4.54
N PHE A 8 -42.91 -40.64 3.91
CA PHE A 8 -41.53 -40.72 4.49
C PHE A 8 -40.43 -40.47 3.42
N ALA A 9 -39.26 -40.07 3.91
CA ALA A 9 -38.00 -39.72 3.25
C ALA A 9 -37.55 -40.56 2.04
N THR A 10 -36.88 -39.93 1.06
CA THR A 10 -35.65 -40.48 0.44
C THR A 10 -34.80 -39.36 -0.17
N ILE A 11 -33.56 -39.30 0.33
CA ILE A 11 -32.32 -38.77 -0.24
C ILE A 11 -32.31 -38.74 -1.78
N LEU A 12 -32.04 -37.59 -2.39
CA LEU A 12 -31.29 -37.55 -3.64
C LEU A 12 -30.20 -36.48 -3.58
N LEU A 13 -29.02 -36.99 -3.27
CA LEU A 13 -27.73 -36.35 -3.26
C LEU A 13 -27.34 -36.06 -4.72
N PHE A 14 -27.75 -34.92 -5.29
CA PHE A 14 -27.09 -34.40 -6.50
C PHE A 14 -25.87 -33.59 -6.05
N VAL A 15 -24.80 -34.33 -5.73
CA VAL A 15 -23.44 -33.80 -5.81
C VAL A 15 -23.16 -33.59 -7.29
N THR A 16 -23.51 -32.41 -7.81
CA THR A 16 -22.80 -31.91 -8.97
C THR A 16 -21.38 -31.61 -8.49
N LEU A 17 -20.52 -32.62 -8.64
CA LEU A 17 -19.08 -32.45 -8.81
C LEU A 17 -18.90 -31.55 -10.05
N ILE A 18 -19.09 -30.24 -9.86
CA ILE A 18 -18.38 -29.27 -10.66
C ILE A 18 -16.93 -29.49 -10.23
N PRO A 19 -16.03 -30.00 -11.07
CA PRO A 19 -14.63 -29.85 -10.75
C PRO A 19 -14.46 -28.35 -10.51
N LEU A 20 -14.03 -27.99 -9.31
CA LEU A 20 -13.46 -26.68 -9.04
C LEU A 20 -12.37 -26.51 -10.10
N LEU A 21 -12.75 -25.98 -11.26
CA LEU A 21 -11.82 -25.39 -12.18
C LEU A 21 -11.09 -24.39 -11.27
N PRO A 22 -9.76 -24.50 -11.14
CA PRO A 22 -9.02 -23.52 -10.38
C PRO A 22 -9.54 -22.17 -10.84
N SER A 23 -10.09 -21.39 -9.90
CA SER A 23 -10.38 -19.98 -10.09
C SER A 23 -9.25 -19.43 -10.94
N ARG A 24 -9.56 -18.84 -12.10
CA ARG A 24 -8.56 -18.26 -13.01
C ARG A 24 -7.70 -17.30 -12.20
N ALA A 25 -6.65 -17.81 -11.57
CA ALA A 25 -5.55 -17.05 -11.08
C ALA A 25 -5.01 -16.43 -12.36
N GLY A 26 -5.25 -15.13 -12.53
CA GLY A 26 -4.59 -14.36 -13.57
C GLY A 26 -3.13 -14.71 -13.46
N ALA A 27 -2.58 -15.36 -14.48
CA ALA A 27 -1.29 -16.00 -14.39
C ALA A 27 -0.27 -14.96 -13.94
N ALA A 28 0.17 -15.09 -12.69
CA ALA A 28 1.49 -14.67 -12.28
C ALA A 28 2.52 -15.31 -13.24
N ASP A 29 3.75 -14.82 -13.23
CA ASP A 29 4.83 -15.33 -14.08
C ASP A 29 4.81 -16.86 -14.20
N LEU A 30 5.03 -17.35 -15.43
CA LEU A 30 5.19 -18.78 -15.67
C LEU A 30 6.59 -19.19 -15.20
N LEU A 31 6.73 -19.38 -13.89
CA LEU A 31 7.99 -19.77 -13.26
C LEU A 31 8.35 -21.19 -13.71
N ILE A 32 9.48 -21.32 -14.39
CA ILE A 32 10.09 -22.63 -14.63
C ILE A 32 10.73 -23.09 -13.31
N PRO A 33 10.31 -24.25 -12.76
CA PRO A 33 11.00 -24.80 -11.60
C PRO A 33 12.46 -25.09 -11.95
N ASN A 34 13.39 -24.77 -11.04
CA ASN A 34 14.83 -24.96 -11.26
C ASN A 34 15.33 -24.30 -12.56
N TYR A 35 14.85 -23.09 -12.86
CA TYR A 35 15.17 -22.35 -14.08
C TYR A 35 16.65 -22.02 -14.28
N SER A 36 17.41 -21.92 -13.18
CA SER A 36 18.85 -21.64 -13.14
C SER A 36 19.68 -22.86 -12.72
N PHE A 37 19.10 -24.07 -12.77
CA PHE A 37 19.79 -25.34 -12.55
C PHE A 37 20.51 -25.56 -11.20
N GLU A 38 20.23 -24.74 -10.18
CA GLU A 38 20.81 -24.88 -8.81
C GLU A 38 20.38 -26.14 -8.06
N SER A 39 19.41 -26.88 -8.58
CA SER A 39 18.99 -28.21 -8.09
C SER A 39 19.27 -29.30 -9.13
N GLY A 40 20.38 -29.15 -9.85
CA GLY A 40 20.78 -30.03 -10.94
C GLY A 40 19.78 -30.03 -12.09
N LEU A 41 19.36 -31.21 -12.57
CA LEU A 41 18.38 -31.36 -13.66
C LEU A 41 16.95 -31.62 -13.15
N ALA A 42 16.67 -31.40 -11.86
CA ALA A 42 15.32 -31.56 -11.33
C ALA A 42 14.32 -30.68 -12.12
N SER A 43 13.14 -31.23 -12.43
CA SER A 43 12.09 -30.58 -13.24
C SER A 43 12.41 -30.35 -14.73
N TRP A 44 13.54 -30.88 -15.20
CA TRP A 44 13.94 -30.83 -16.59
C TRP A 44 14.12 -32.26 -17.14
N THR A 45 13.56 -32.53 -18.32
CA THR A 45 13.58 -33.88 -18.92
C THR A 45 14.37 -33.88 -20.22
N GLN A 46 15.37 -34.76 -20.33
CA GLN A 46 16.08 -34.99 -21.58
C GLN A 46 15.16 -35.79 -22.52
N ASN A 47 14.53 -35.08 -23.45
CA ASN A 47 13.62 -35.67 -24.43
C ASN A 47 14.34 -36.04 -25.74
N PHE A 48 15.59 -35.60 -25.91
CA PHE A 48 16.37 -35.76 -27.14
C PHE A 48 17.80 -36.20 -26.84
N GLY A 49 18.24 -37.24 -27.55
CA GLY A 49 19.55 -37.87 -27.35
C GLY A 49 19.62 -38.70 -26.07
N THR A 50 20.79 -39.30 -25.81
CA THR A 50 21.10 -39.99 -24.55
C THR A 50 22.51 -39.61 -24.13
N GLY A 51 22.71 -39.23 -22.88
CA GLY A 51 23.96 -38.62 -22.42
C GLY A 51 24.15 -37.20 -22.95
N GLY A 52 25.36 -36.65 -22.85
CA GLY A 52 25.70 -35.32 -23.40
C GLY A 52 25.12 -34.11 -22.67
N ILE A 53 24.16 -34.29 -21.75
CA ILE A 53 23.59 -33.22 -20.93
C ILE A 53 23.96 -33.42 -19.46
N THR A 54 24.64 -32.44 -18.87
CA THR A 54 25.14 -32.51 -17.50
C THR A 54 24.98 -31.18 -16.78
N VAL A 55 24.89 -31.22 -15.46
CA VAL A 55 25.07 -30.03 -14.62
C VAL A 55 26.53 -29.59 -14.69
N ALA A 56 26.76 -28.29 -14.83
CA ALA A 56 28.10 -27.70 -14.88
C ALA A 56 28.29 -26.73 -13.73
N THR A 57 29.50 -26.72 -13.16
CA THR A 57 29.95 -25.77 -12.13
C THR A 57 31.15 -24.96 -12.59
N ASP A 58 31.67 -25.20 -13.81
CA ASP A 58 32.81 -24.47 -14.37
C ASP A 58 32.37 -23.19 -15.11
N LYS A 59 31.12 -23.13 -15.59
CA LYS A 59 30.50 -21.95 -16.20
C LYS A 59 29.05 -21.87 -15.77
N PHE A 60 28.66 -20.74 -15.20
CA PHE A 60 27.30 -20.41 -14.82
C PHE A 60 27.12 -18.88 -14.94
N ARG A 61 25.87 -18.41 -15.07
CA ARG A 61 25.55 -16.99 -15.21
C ARG A 61 25.05 -16.43 -13.88
N THR A 62 24.15 -17.14 -13.20
CA THR A 62 23.79 -16.85 -11.81
C THR A 62 24.07 -18.06 -10.92
N GLY A 63 24.05 -17.85 -9.59
CA GLY A 63 24.21 -18.93 -8.63
C GLY A 63 25.57 -19.63 -8.72
N SER A 64 25.54 -20.95 -8.84
CA SER A 64 26.70 -21.83 -8.82
C SER A 64 26.66 -22.96 -9.85
N GLN A 65 25.53 -23.12 -10.56
CA GLN A 65 25.30 -24.20 -11.51
C GLN A 65 24.71 -23.70 -12.82
N SER A 66 24.89 -24.47 -13.89
CA SER A 66 24.20 -24.31 -15.16
C SER A 66 23.97 -25.68 -15.79
N VAL A 67 23.27 -25.76 -16.93
CA VAL A 67 23.22 -26.99 -17.72
C VAL A 67 24.15 -26.89 -18.92
N LYS A 68 24.97 -27.91 -19.14
CA LYS A 68 25.88 -28.05 -20.28
C LYS A 68 25.35 -29.12 -21.22
N ILE A 69 25.22 -28.75 -22.50
CA ILE A 69 24.93 -29.66 -23.60
C ILE A 69 26.20 -29.81 -24.44
N VAL A 70 26.69 -31.04 -24.56
CA VAL A 70 27.83 -31.44 -25.40
C VAL A 70 27.30 -32.34 -26.50
N ASP A 71 27.35 -31.84 -27.72
CA ASP A 71 26.95 -32.57 -28.92
C ASP A 71 28.18 -32.92 -29.76
N THR A 72 28.50 -34.21 -29.82
CA THR A 72 29.60 -34.75 -30.62
C THR A 72 29.13 -35.55 -31.83
N ILE A 73 27.82 -35.59 -32.11
CA ILE A 73 27.22 -36.47 -33.11
C ILE A 73 26.60 -35.60 -34.21
N GLY A 74 27.30 -35.42 -35.34
CA GLY A 74 26.83 -34.58 -36.46
C GLY A 74 25.60 -35.10 -37.24
N THR A 75 24.97 -36.17 -36.75
CA THR A 75 23.68 -36.70 -37.23
C THR A 75 22.68 -36.94 -36.10
N GLY A 76 23.00 -36.48 -34.89
CA GLY A 76 22.25 -36.69 -33.66
C GLY A 76 21.73 -35.37 -33.09
N GLN A 77 20.88 -35.45 -32.09
CA GLN A 77 20.26 -34.29 -31.45
C GLN A 77 20.32 -34.45 -29.94
N PHE A 78 20.53 -33.34 -29.23
CA PHE A 78 20.52 -33.31 -27.77
C PHE A 78 19.62 -32.20 -27.29
N GLY A 79 18.81 -32.46 -26.27
CA GLY A 79 17.97 -31.42 -25.71
C GLY A 79 17.24 -31.78 -24.45
N ILE A 80 17.02 -30.75 -23.64
CA ILE A 80 16.38 -30.85 -22.35
C ILE A 80 15.22 -29.85 -22.26
N GLN A 81 14.08 -30.33 -21.78
CA GLN A 81 12.82 -29.58 -21.76
C GLN A 81 12.36 -29.32 -20.33
N SER A 82 11.81 -28.13 -20.09
CA SER A 82 11.12 -27.80 -18.85
C SER A 82 9.85 -28.64 -18.65
N GLY A 83 9.31 -28.61 -17.43
CA GLY A 83 7.92 -29.02 -17.19
C GLY A 83 6.89 -28.20 -18.00
N PHE A 84 5.67 -28.74 -18.12
CA PHE A 84 4.55 -28.06 -18.76
C PHE A 84 3.97 -26.98 -17.86
N MET A 85 3.83 -25.76 -18.40
CA MET A 85 3.23 -24.61 -17.71
C MET A 85 1.88 -24.26 -18.34
N PRO A 86 0.84 -23.91 -17.58
CA PRO A 86 -0.46 -23.56 -18.14
C PRO A 86 -0.37 -22.39 -19.15
N ALA A 87 -1.01 -22.55 -20.31
CA ALA A 87 -1.04 -21.54 -21.36
C ALA A 87 -2.44 -21.43 -21.98
N THR A 88 -2.76 -20.24 -22.50
CA THR A 88 -4.06 -19.94 -23.12
C THR A 88 -3.88 -19.70 -24.61
N ALA A 89 -4.64 -20.41 -25.44
CA ALA A 89 -4.70 -20.16 -26.87
C ALA A 89 -5.00 -18.68 -27.20
N GLY A 90 -4.38 -18.15 -28.24
CA GLY A 90 -4.53 -16.77 -28.70
C GLY A 90 -3.68 -15.74 -27.96
N LYS A 91 -3.00 -16.10 -26.86
CA LYS A 91 -2.04 -15.20 -26.18
C LYS A 91 -0.64 -15.34 -26.76
N SER A 92 0.13 -14.26 -26.77
CA SER A 92 1.55 -14.32 -27.11
C SER A 92 2.36 -14.77 -25.90
N TYR A 93 3.33 -15.64 -26.14
CA TYR A 93 4.30 -16.07 -25.14
C TYR A 93 5.72 -15.88 -25.66
N TYR A 94 6.64 -15.64 -24.73
CA TYR A 94 8.06 -15.45 -25.00
C TYR A 94 8.88 -16.33 -24.06
N ALA A 95 9.88 -17.00 -24.61
CA ALA A 95 10.91 -17.72 -23.85
C ALA A 95 12.24 -16.95 -23.92
N TYR A 96 12.96 -17.01 -22.81
CA TYR A 96 14.29 -16.43 -22.62
C TYR A 96 15.20 -17.51 -22.04
N ALA A 97 16.46 -17.52 -22.44
CA ALA A 97 17.51 -18.26 -21.75
C ALA A 97 18.86 -17.63 -22.09
N TRP A 98 19.80 -17.68 -21.16
CA TRP A 98 21.17 -17.29 -21.42
C TRP A 98 21.95 -18.48 -21.96
N ALA A 99 22.73 -18.25 -23.01
CA ALA A 99 23.58 -19.26 -23.63
C ALA A 99 25.04 -18.79 -23.59
N TYR A 100 25.94 -19.66 -23.13
CA TYR A 100 27.38 -19.52 -23.31
C TYR A 100 27.83 -20.52 -24.38
N ILE A 101 28.07 -20.00 -25.58
CA ILE A 101 28.41 -20.79 -26.75
C ILE A 101 29.92 -21.02 -26.77
N VAL A 102 30.37 -22.28 -26.63
CA VAL A 102 31.78 -22.66 -26.87
C VAL A 102 32.00 -22.96 -28.35
N GLY A 103 31.03 -23.62 -28.99
CA GLY A 103 31.03 -23.94 -30.41
C GLY A 103 29.70 -24.57 -30.81
N GLY A 104 29.40 -24.57 -32.12
CA GLY A 104 28.10 -24.96 -32.66
C GLY A 104 27.02 -23.90 -32.46
N ASN A 105 25.76 -24.33 -32.52
CA ASN A 105 24.58 -23.49 -32.33
C ASN A 105 23.91 -23.76 -30.97
N ALA A 106 23.40 -22.69 -30.36
CA ALA A 106 22.49 -22.70 -29.24
C ALA A 106 21.07 -22.45 -29.75
N ASP A 107 20.20 -23.45 -29.68
CA ASP A 107 18.81 -23.33 -30.11
C ASP A 107 17.86 -23.28 -28.91
N LEU A 108 17.14 -22.16 -28.75
CA LEU A 108 16.11 -21.97 -27.73
C LEU A 108 14.73 -22.10 -28.36
N TYR A 109 13.93 -23.04 -27.86
CA TYR A 109 12.57 -23.32 -28.34
C TYR A 109 11.51 -22.94 -27.30
N LEU A 110 10.42 -22.36 -27.80
CA LEU A 110 9.13 -22.22 -27.12
C LEU A 110 8.13 -23.19 -27.77
N ARG A 111 7.56 -24.12 -26.99
CA ARG A 111 6.73 -25.22 -27.49
C ARG A 111 5.34 -25.17 -26.87
N PHE A 112 4.29 -25.29 -27.68
CA PHE A 112 2.90 -25.30 -27.22
C PHE A 112 2.28 -26.69 -27.33
N TYR A 113 1.47 -27.05 -26.34
CA TYR A 113 0.88 -28.38 -26.20
C TYR A 113 -0.61 -28.29 -25.90
N ASN A 114 -1.36 -29.32 -26.31
CA ASN A 114 -2.76 -29.49 -25.92
C ASN A 114 -2.91 -30.11 -24.51
N SER A 115 -4.15 -30.31 -24.05
CA SER A 115 -4.46 -30.88 -22.73
C SER A 115 -3.98 -32.33 -22.54
N SER A 116 -3.67 -33.05 -23.63
CA SER A 116 -3.09 -34.39 -23.62
C SER A 116 -1.57 -34.38 -23.77
N HIS A 117 -0.92 -33.23 -23.55
CA HIS A 117 0.52 -33.02 -23.73
C HIS A 117 1.05 -33.37 -25.13
N THR A 118 0.21 -33.31 -26.17
CA THR A 118 0.64 -33.45 -27.57
C THR A 118 1.14 -32.11 -28.08
N LEU A 119 2.32 -32.08 -28.72
CA LEU A 119 2.89 -30.88 -29.31
C LEU A 119 1.99 -30.37 -30.44
N LEU A 120 1.64 -29.09 -30.38
CA LEU A 120 0.88 -28.39 -31.41
C LEU A 120 1.80 -27.63 -32.38
N THR A 121 2.69 -26.82 -31.83
CA THR A 121 3.65 -26.02 -32.61
C THR A 121 4.84 -25.61 -31.76
N SER A 122 5.88 -25.09 -32.40
CA SER A 122 7.04 -24.49 -31.75
C SER A 122 7.55 -23.28 -32.51
N SER A 123 8.11 -22.32 -31.78
CA SER A 123 8.94 -21.24 -32.30
C SER A 123 10.34 -21.37 -31.70
N PHE A 124 11.37 -20.92 -32.41
CA PHE A 124 12.74 -21.01 -31.91
C PHE A 124 13.60 -19.85 -32.38
N VAL A 125 14.75 -19.70 -31.72
CA VAL A 125 15.85 -18.85 -32.15
C VAL A 125 17.14 -19.66 -32.05
N SER A 126 18.06 -19.43 -32.99
CA SER A 126 19.37 -20.07 -33.03
C SER A 126 20.46 -19.01 -33.00
N ALA A 127 21.53 -19.26 -32.26
CA ALA A 127 22.72 -18.41 -32.24
C ALA A 127 24.00 -19.25 -32.19
N SER A 128 25.00 -18.85 -32.96
CA SER A 128 26.38 -19.41 -32.92
C SER A 128 27.41 -18.40 -32.41
N THR A 129 27.01 -17.14 -32.28
CA THR A 129 27.87 -16.03 -31.87
C THR A 129 27.09 -15.03 -31.01
N PRO A 130 27.76 -14.28 -30.13
CA PRO A 130 29.20 -14.36 -29.86
C PRO A 130 29.59 -15.57 -29.01
N ALA A 131 30.68 -16.23 -29.39
CA ALA A 131 31.24 -17.34 -28.62
C ALA A 131 32.04 -16.82 -27.41
N GLY A 132 32.13 -17.63 -26.35
CA GLY A 132 32.93 -17.30 -25.18
C GLY A 132 32.31 -16.26 -24.22
N GLN A 133 31.04 -15.89 -24.43
CA GLN A 133 30.30 -15.02 -23.52
C GLN A 133 28.84 -15.41 -23.36
N TRP A 134 28.26 -15.07 -22.22
CA TRP A 134 26.83 -15.26 -21.95
C TRP A 134 26.02 -14.30 -22.82
N THR A 135 25.13 -14.84 -23.64
CA THR A 135 24.26 -14.08 -24.54
C THR A 135 22.79 -14.44 -24.26
N PRO A 136 21.89 -13.47 -24.12
CA PRO A 136 20.48 -13.75 -23.93
C PRO A 136 19.85 -14.11 -25.27
N LEU A 137 19.20 -15.27 -25.33
CA LEU A 137 18.35 -15.68 -26.46
C LEU A 137 16.89 -15.45 -26.10
N LYS A 138 16.12 -15.02 -27.10
CA LYS A 138 14.67 -14.77 -26.98
C LYS A 138 13.96 -15.32 -28.20
N THR A 139 12.89 -16.06 -27.97
CA THR A 139 11.92 -16.44 -29.02
C THR A 139 10.50 -16.22 -28.52
N GLY A 140 9.54 -16.10 -29.43
CA GLY A 140 8.13 -15.90 -29.09
C GLY A 140 7.19 -16.35 -30.19
N ALA A 141 5.95 -16.62 -29.81
CA ALA A 141 4.86 -16.95 -30.72
C ALA A 141 3.49 -16.79 -30.05
N VAL A 142 2.44 -16.67 -30.86
CA VAL A 142 1.05 -16.75 -30.41
C VAL A 142 0.67 -18.22 -30.21
N ALA A 143 0.13 -18.55 -29.04
CA ALA A 143 -0.34 -19.88 -28.73
C ALA A 143 -1.47 -20.30 -29.71
N PRO A 144 -1.34 -21.40 -30.46
CA PRO A 144 -2.38 -21.83 -31.41
C PRO A 144 -3.66 -22.30 -30.71
N ALA A 145 -4.74 -22.44 -31.48
CA ALA A 145 -5.98 -23.04 -31.00
C ALA A 145 -5.72 -24.44 -30.38
N GLY A 146 -6.41 -24.74 -29.27
CA GLY A 146 -6.23 -26.00 -28.53
C GLY A 146 -5.05 -26.01 -27.55
N THR A 147 -4.27 -24.94 -27.45
CA THR A 147 -3.19 -24.83 -26.44
C THR A 147 -3.76 -24.89 -25.02
N ALA A 148 -3.17 -25.76 -24.21
CA ALA A 148 -3.36 -25.84 -22.77
C ALA A 148 -2.04 -25.62 -22.00
N TYR A 149 -0.89 -25.90 -22.63
CA TYR A 149 0.41 -25.78 -21.98
C TYR A 149 1.49 -25.19 -22.89
N VAL A 150 2.53 -24.65 -22.26
CA VAL A 150 3.77 -24.17 -22.89
C VAL A 150 4.98 -24.75 -22.16
N ALA A 151 6.08 -24.98 -22.88
CA ALA A 151 7.36 -25.42 -22.30
C ALA A 151 8.55 -24.83 -23.07
N VAL A 152 9.71 -24.77 -22.40
CA VAL A 152 10.99 -24.37 -22.99
C VAL A 152 11.82 -25.60 -23.30
N LEU A 153 12.45 -25.62 -24.47
CA LEU A 153 13.42 -26.64 -24.84
C LEU A 153 14.76 -25.97 -25.17
N LEU A 154 15.82 -26.42 -24.50
CA LEU A 154 17.21 -26.05 -24.78
C LEU A 154 17.80 -27.15 -25.66
N TYR A 155 18.32 -26.79 -26.84
CA TYR A 155 18.49 -27.76 -27.91
C TYR A 155 19.76 -27.59 -28.73
N SER A 156 20.28 -28.73 -29.18
CA SER A 156 21.29 -28.91 -30.23
C SER A 156 20.64 -29.72 -31.35
N ASN A 157 20.45 -29.10 -32.52
CA ASN A 157 19.76 -29.72 -33.64
C ASN A 157 20.57 -30.83 -34.35
N VAL A 158 19.89 -31.61 -35.20
CA VAL A 158 20.41 -32.84 -35.83
C VAL A 158 21.72 -32.65 -36.61
N ALA A 159 21.93 -31.45 -37.17
CA ALA A 159 23.11 -31.12 -37.96
C ALA A 159 24.18 -30.35 -37.15
N ASN A 160 23.98 -30.19 -35.85
CA ASN A 160 24.86 -29.42 -34.98
C ASN A 160 25.91 -30.33 -34.32
N THR A 161 27.10 -29.78 -34.10
CA THR A 161 28.08 -30.33 -33.17
C THR A 161 28.68 -29.18 -32.40
N GLY A 162 28.80 -29.30 -31.08
CA GLY A 162 29.20 -28.16 -30.28
C GLY A 162 29.06 -28.35 -28.79
N THR A 163 29.32 -27.28 -28.06
CA THR A 163 29.11 -27.24 -26.62
C THR A 163 28.50 -25.90 -26.26
N VAL A 164 27.36 -25.96 -25.55
CA VAL A 164 26.63 -24.79 -25.08
C VAL A 164 26.28 -24.99 -23.61
N TYR A 165 26.51 -23.96 -22.81
CA TYR A 165 25.98 -23.89 -21.44
C TYR A 165 24.75 -23.00 -21.46
N TRP A 166 23.73 -23.37 -20.68
CA TRP A 166 22.49 -22.64 -20.57
C TRP A 166 22.17 -22.34 -19.12
N ASP A 167 21.60 -21.17 -18.89
CA ASP A 167 21.21 -20.71 -17.57
C ASP A 167 20.01 -19.75 -17.66
N ASP A 168 19.34 -19.53 -16.54
CA ASP A 168 18.25 -18.57 -16.37
C ASP A 168 17.13 -18.67 -17.43
N ALA A 169 16.53 -19.85 -17.59
CA ALA A 169 15.45 -20.06 -18.55
C ALA A 169 14.10 -19.50 -18.04
N MET A 170 13.43 -18.64 -18.78
CA MET A 170 12.20 -17.97 -18.34
C MET A 170 11.11 -18.00 -19.41
N VAL A 171 9.84 -18.00 -19.00
CA VAL A 171 8.69 -17.82 -19.89
C VAL A 171 7.73 -16.79 -19.35
N THR A 172 7.21 -15.94 -20.24
CA THR A 172 6.16 -14.98 -19.91
C THR A 172 5.14 -14.87 -21.03
N ALA A 173 3.91 -14.52 -20.69
CA ALA A 173 2.95 -13.98 -21.66
C ALA A 173 3.34 -12.53 -22.04
N ASP A 174 2.76 -11.99 -23.11
CA ASP A 174 2.87 -10.57 -23.47
C ASP A 174 2.43 -9.64 -22.32
N LEU A 175 1.14 -9.63 -21.98
CA LEU A 175 0.60 -8.89 -20.85
C LEU A 175 0.40 -9.85 -19.68
N THR A 176 1.10 -9.58 -18.58
CA THR A 176 1.03 -10.37 -17.35
C THR A 176 0.53 -9.49 -16.21
N ALA A 177 -0.52 -9.94 -15.51
CA ALA A 177 -0.91 -9.36 -14.23
C ALA A 177 -0.04 -10.01 -13.15
N VAL A 178 1.03 -9.32 -12.73
CA VAL A 178 1.93 -9.79 -11.67
C VAL A 178 1.17 -9.94 -10.35
N GLY A 179 0.18 -9.07 -10.13
CA GLY A 179 -0.66 -9.06 -8.93
C GLY A 179 -0.28 -7.97 -7.94
N PRO A 180 -0.81 -8.03 -6.70
CA PRO A 180 -0.51 -7.03 -5.69
C PRO A 180 0.87 -7.26 -5.09
N VAL A 181 1.72 -6.25 -5.23
CA VAL A 181 3.07 -6.20 -4.64
C VAL A 181 3.14 -5.27 -3.43
N VAL A 182 2.10 -4.45 -3.21
CA VAL A 182 1.97 -3.56 -2.05
C VAL A 182 0.76 -3.94 -1.21
N ARG A 183 0.95 -4.00 0.11
CA ARG A 183 -0.10 -4.25 1.09
C ARG A 183 -0.04 -3.26 2.24
N ASN A 184 -1.20 -2.84 2.72
CA ASN A 184 -1.33 -1.96 3.87
C ASN A 184 -2.24 -2.56 4.93
N ALA A 185 -1.83 -2.40 6.19
CA ALA A 185 -2.63 -2.76 7.35
C ALA A 185 -3.27 -1.49 7.92
N ALA A 186 -4.58 -1.38 7.80
CA ALA A 186 -5.34 -0.27 8.38
C ALA A 186 -6.07 -0.75 9.64
N MET A 187 -5.56 -0.37 10.81
CA MET A 187 -6.24 -0.59 12.08
C MET A 187 -7.42 0.38 12.25
N ARG A 188 -8.51 -0.10 12.86
CA ARG A 188 -9.67 0.73 13.23
C ARG A 188 -10.01 0.68 14.71
N SER A 189 -9.62 -0.40 15.38
CA SER A 189 -9.79 -0.56 16.82
C SER A 189 -8.63 -1.35 17.40
N ALA A 190 -8.45 -1.23 18.71
CA ALA A 190 -7.65 -2.14 19.47
C ALA A 190 -8.12 -2.17 20.93
N THR A 191 -7.72 -3.21 21.66
CA THR A 191 -7.94 -3.29 23.12
C THR A 191 -6.82 -4.10 23.77
N LEU A 192 -6.48 -3.76 25.02
CA LEU A 192 -5.49 -4.50 25.80
C LEU A 192 -6.20 -5.64 26.55
N GLY A 193 -5.65 -6.83 26.49
CA GLY A 193 -6.02 -7.96 27.34
C GLY A 193 -4.79 -8.78 27.69
N THR A 194 -4.98 -10.07 27.92
CA THR A 194 -3.88 -11.03 28.05
C THR A 194 -4.00 -12.15 27.03
N ASN A 195 -2.87 -12.73 26.64
CA ASN A 195 -2.81 -13.92 25.81
C ASN A 195 -3.16 -15.19 26.62
N ALA A 196 -3.13 -16.35 25.97
CA ALA A 196 -3.44 -17.64 26.61
C ALA A 196 -2.54 -18.00 27.81
N SER A 197 -1.36 -17.37 27.92
CA SER A 197 -0.41 -17.56 29.02
C SER A 197 -0.54 -16.49 30.11
N GLY A 198 -1.54 -15.60 30.02
CA GLY A 198 -1.74 -14.50 30.97
C GLY A 198 -0.79 -13.32 30.81
N LYS A 199 -0.01 -13.26 29.72
CA LYS A 199 0.90 -12.13 29.42
C LYS A 199 0.14 -11.03 28.66
N PRO A 200 0.51 -9.74 28.83
CA PRO A 200 -0.18 -8.63 28.19
C PRO A 200 -0.12 -8.72 26.66
N ALA A 201 -1.28 -8.57 26.01
CA ALA A 201 -1.41 -8.63 24.56
C ALA A 201 -2.43 -7.59 24.05
N PHE A 202 -2.09 -6.92 22.95
CA PHE A 202 -3.06 -6.11 22.21
C PHE A 202 -3.81 -6.97 21.22
N TYR A 203 -5.10 -6.72 21.10
CA TYR A 203 -5.96 -7.26 20.06
C TYR A 203 -6.41 -6.14 19.15
N ILE A 204 -5.96 -6.19 17.90
CA ILE A 204 -6.12 -5.12 16.91
C ILE A 204 -7.15 -5.54 15.88
N GLY A 205 -8.16 -4.69 15.64
CA GLY A 205 -9.11 -4.85 14.55
C GLY A 205 -8.55 -4.21 13.27
N LEU A 206 -8.26 -5.04 12.27
CA LEU A 206 -7.77 -4.63 10.96
C LEU A 206 -8.87 -4.68 9.91
N ASN A 207 -8.80 -3.73 8.98
CA ASN A 207 -9.69 -3.70 7.82
C ASN A 207 -9.38 -4.85 6.85
N GLY A 208 -10.46 -5.39 6.32
CA GLY A 208 -10.45 -6.18 5.10
C GLY A 208 -10.56 -5.29 3.86
N ALA A 209 -10.96 -5.89 2.76
CA ALA A 209 -11.22 -5.25 1.48
C ALA A 209 -12.36 -5.99 0.77
N SER A 210 -12.71 -5.59 -0.46
CA SER A 210 -13.67 -6.36 -1.25
C SER A 210 -13.16 -7.81 -1.42
N GLY A 211 -13.96 -8.78 -0.97
CA GLY A 211 -13.59 -10.21 -0.99
C GLY A 211 -12.53 -10.64 0.04
N ILE A 212 -12.11 -9.75 0.96
CA ILE A 212 -11.15 -10.06 2.02
C ILE A 212 -11.76 -9.64 3.36
N ASP A 213 -11.89 -10.60 4.28
CA ASP A 213 -12.43 -10.32 5.62
C ASP A 213 -11.52 -9.40 6.43
N ALA A 214 -12.12 -8.64 7.35
CA ALA A 214 -11.45 -7.99 8.45
C ALA A 214 -10.75 -9.04 9.33
N LYS A 215 -9.68 -8.61 10.03
CA LYS A 215 -8.90 -9.51 10.89
C LYS A 215 -8.81 -8.99 12.31
N MET A 216 -8.80 -9.91 13.26
CA MET A 216 -8.35 -9.69 14.64
C MET A 216 -6.88 -10.11 14.72
N VAL A 217 -6.00 -9.22 15.17
CA VAL A 217 -4.56 -9.47 15.28
C VAL A 217 -4.13 -9.42 16.74
N GLU A 218 -3.51 -10.49 17.21
CA GLU A 218 -2.92 -10.59 18.54
C GLU A 218 -1.45 -10.17 18.48
N VAL A 219 -1.07 -9.22 19.33
CA VAL A 219 0.29 -8.70 19.43
C VAL A 219 0.76 -8.85 20.88
N ASP A 220 1.83 -9.60 21.08
CA ASP A 220 2.46 -9.72 22.39
C ASP A 220 3.16 -8.41 22.77
N VAL A 221 2.80 -7.86 23.93
CA VAL A 221 3.30 -6.55 24.34
C VAL A 221 4.79 -6.61 24.71
N ASN A 222 5.25 -7.70 25.32
CA ASN A 222 6.63 -7.82 25.79
C ASN A 222 7.62 -7.87 24.62
N SER A 223 7.39 -8.77 23.68
CA SER A 223 8.25 -9.00 22.51
C SER A 223 7.96 -8.06 21.33
N ALA A 224 6.82 -7.36 21.34
CA ALA A 224 6.33 -6.57 20.21
C ALA A 224 6.19 -7.38 18.91
N THR A 225 5.76 -8.64 19.04
CA THR A 225 5.58 -9.56 17.91
C THR A 225 4.11 -9.84 17.64
N VAL A 226 3.76 -10.00 16.37
CA VAL A 226 2.44 -10.50 15.97
C VAL A 226 2.41 -12.00 16.21
N THR A 227 1.53 -12.47 17.09
CA THR A 227 1.43 -13.89 17.45
C THR A 227 0.33 -14.60 16.69
N ARG A 228 -0.77 -13.90 16.37
CA ARG A 228 -1.91 -14.45 15.62
C ARG A 228 -2.57 -13.40 14.73
N GLN A 229 -3.14 -13.85 13.62
CA GLN A 229 -4.02 -13.07 12.76
C GLN A 229 -5.21 -13.93 12.37
N MET A 230 -6.41 -13.50 12.71
CA MET A 230 -7.61 -14.34 12.61
C MET A 230 -8.70 -13.61 11.83
N ASN A 231 -9.26 -14.26 10.81
CA ASN A 231 -10.33 -13.68 10.00
C ASN A 231 -11.61 -13.52 10.83
N MET A 232 -12.40 -12.50 10.49
CA MET A 232 -13.75 -12.28 10.96
C MET A 232 -14.72 -12.35 9.77
N PRO A 233 -15.19 -13.55 9.41
CA PRO A 233 -15.97 -13.78 8.20
C PRO A 233 -17.17 -12.85 8.04
N GLY A 234 -17.27 -12.21 6.87
CA GLY A 234 -18.37 -11.31 6.53
C GLY A 234 -18.21 -9.89 7.08
N ALA A 235 -17.14 -9.59 7.82
CA ALA A 235 -16.81 -8.23 8.22
C ALA A 235 -15.80 -7.62 7.25
N THR A 236 -15.98 -6.36 6.86
CA THR A 236 -14.99 -5.58 6.11
C THR A 236 -14.20 -4.65 7.03
N TYR A 237 -14.80 -4.20 8.14
CA TYR A 237 -14.11 -3.38 9.15
C TYR A 237 -14.38 -3.90 10.56
N ALA A 238 -13.38 -3.80 11.42
CA ALA A 238 -13.45 -4.06 12.87
C ALA A 238 -13.21 -2.76 13.64
N HIS A 239 -14.28 -2.02 13.89
CA HIS A 239 -14.21 -0.60 14.24
C HIS A 239 -14.18 -0.30 15.73
N SER A 240 -14.68 -1.22 16.54
CA SER A 240 -14.68 -1.07 17.99
C SER A 240 -14.16 -2.35 18.62
N ALA A 241 -13.47 -2.20 19.74
CA ALA A 241 -12.94 -3.32 20.50
C ALA A 241 -13.03 -3.05 22.00
N ALA A 242 -13.26 -4.11 22.77
CA ALA A 242 -13.27 -4.05 24.23
C ALA A 242 -12.84 -5.40 24.81
N THR A 243 -12.02 -5.37 25.87
CA THR A 243 -11.70 -6.54 26.68
C THR A 243 -12.64 -6.57 27.88
N THR A 244 -13.39 -7.65 28.05
CA THR A 244 -14.27 -7.86 29.22
C THR A 244 -13.46 -8.17 30.48
N SER A 245 -14.08 -8.06 31.66
CA SER A 245 -13.40 -8.32 32.95
C SER A 245 -12.91 -9.77 33.14
N ASP A 246 -13.45 -10.72 32.36
CA ASP A 246 -13.01 -12.12 32.26
C ASP A 246 -12.11 -12.38 31.04
N ASN A 247 -11.50 -11.32 30.49
CA ASN A 247 -10.50 -11.37 29.41
C ASN A 247 -11.04 -11.97 28.08
N LYS A 248 -12.31 -11.73 27.76
CA LYS A 248 -12.85 -11.96 26.41
C LYS A 248 -12.64 -10.71 25.57
N ILE A 249 -12.26 -10.92 24.33
CA ILE A 249 -11.99 -9.85 23.38
C ILE A 249 -13.19 -9.69 22.48
N MET A 250 -13.83 -8.54 22.54
CA MET A 250 -15.04 -8.22 21.79
C MET A 250 -14.69 -7.28 20.64
N MET A 251 -15.21 -7.53 19.43
CA MET A 251 -15.02 -6.65 18.27
C MET A 251 -16.32 -6.36 17.53
N GLY A 252 -16.61 -5.08 17.35
CA GLY A 252 -17.76 -4.60 16.59
C GLY A 252 -17.41 -4.31 15.14
N THR A 253 -18.28 -4.72 14.22
CA THR A 253 -17.95 -4.77 12.78
C THR A 253 -18.95 -4.04 11.86
N TYR A 254 -18.52 -3.83 10.62
CA TYR A 254 -19.29 -3.36 9.45
C TYR A 254 -19.04 -4.31 8.27
N PRO A 255 -20.00 -4.52 7.32
CA PRO A 255 -21.30 -3.84 7.13
C PRO A 255 -22.49 -4.47 7.85
N ASN A 256 -22.26 -5.53 8.61
CA ASN A 256 -23.35 -6.34 9.14
C ASN A 256 -23.75 -6.00 10.57
N GLY A 257 -23.00 -5.11 11.26
CA GLY A 257 -23.25 -4.81 12.67
C GLY A 257 -23.06 -6.03 13.58
N PHE A 258 -22.12 -6.92 13.25
CA PHE A 258 -21.84 -8.11 14.04
C PHE A 258 -20.90 -7.81 15.21
N LEU A 259 -21.16 -8.48 16.34
CA LEU A 259 -20.24 -8.57 17.47
C LEU A 259 -19.49 -9.90 17.40
N PHE A 260 -18.17 -9.85 17.32
CA PHE A 260 -17.30 -11.01 17.47
C PHE A 260 -16.77 -11.10 18.89
N GLN A 261 -16.62 -12.32 19.40
CA GLN A 261 -15.98 -12.63 20.67
C GLN A 261 -14.82 -13.59 20.45
N TYR A 262 -13.67 -13.30 21.05
CA TYR A 262 -12.52 -14.19 21.08
C TYR A 262 -12.13 -14.50 22.53
N THR A 263 -11.86 -15.77 22.78
CA THR A 263 -11.23 -16.21 24.03
C THR A 263 -9.75 -16.46 23.74
N PRO A 264 -8.82 -15.79 24.43
CA PRO A 264 -7.39 -15.99 24.24
C PRO A 264 -6.99 -17.46 24.28
N GLY A 265 -6.33 -17.93 23.21
CA GLY A 265 -5.94 -19.33 23.01
C GLY A 265 -6.85 -20.13 22.09
N ALA A 266 -8.09 -19.68 21.83
CA ALA A 266 -8.99 -20.32 20.88
C ALA A 266 -8.45 -20.27 19.44
N ALA A 267 -8.98 -21.12 18.56
CA ALA A 267 -8.56 -21.18 17.16
C ALA A 267 -8.98 -19.95 16.33
N SER A 268 -10.16 -19.39 16.62
CA SER A 268 -10.72 -18.24 15.90
C SER A 268 -11.75 -17.46 16.75
N PRO A 269 -12.03 -16.20 16.41
CA PRO A 269 -13.18 -15.46 16.96
C PRO A 269 -14.50 -16.11 16.57
N VAL A 270 -15.48 -16.03 17.47
CA VAL A 270 -16.86 -16.48 17.28
C VAL A 270 -17.74 -15.28 16.95
N ASN A 271 -18.51 -15.36 15.86
CA ASN A 271 -19.53 -14.36 15.55
C ASN A 271 -20.75 -14.58 16.45
N LEU A 272 -21.05 -13.63 17.34
CA LEU A 272 -22.20 -13.68 18.24
C LEU A 272 -23.50 -13.21 17.56
N GLY A 273 -23.41 -12.68 16.34
CA GLY A 273 -24.52 -12.20 15.56
C GLY A 273 -24.68 -10.68 15.61
N LYS A 274 -25.83 -10.23 15.11
CA LYS A 274 -26.16 -8.83 14.90
C LYS A 274 -26.72 -8.20 16.18
N ALA A 275 -26.08 -7.14 16.66
CA ALA A 275 -26.42 -6.55 17.95
C ALA A 275 -27.78 -5.82 17.96
N VAL A 276 -28.09 -5.11 16.87
CA VAL A 276 -29.36 -4.39 16.67
C VAL A 276 -29.84 -4.65 15.24
N SER A 277 -31.10 -5.05 15.07
CA SER A 277 -31.60 -5.64 13.81
C SER A 277 -31.45 -4.75 12.57
N ASP A 278 -31.58 -3.44 12.74
CA ASP A 278 -31.47 -2.42 11.69
C ASP A 278 -30.08 -1.77 11.61
N ALA A 279 -29.15 -2.09 12.51
CA ALA A 279 -27.80 -1.55 12.50
C ALA A 279 -26.90 -2.22 11.45
N SER A 280 -26.13 -1.46 10.68
CA SER A 280 -25.09 -1.98 9.79
C SER A 280 -23.69 -1.89 10.41
N TYR A 281 -23.57 -1.23 11.56
CA TYR A 281 -22.27 -0.94 12.16
C TYR A 281 -22.35 -0.94 13.68
N ILE A 282 -21.41 -1.62 14.35
CA ILE A 282 -21.09 -1.38 15.76
C ILE A 282 -19.89 -0.41 15.84
N MET A 283 -20.19 0.83 16.23
CA MET A 283 -19.29 1.98 16.19
C MET A 283 -18.49 2.16 17.48
N ALA A 284 -19.03 1.68 18.59
CA ALA A 284 -18.39 1.79 19.91
C ALA A 284 -18.65 0.54 20.73
N LEU A 285 -17.70 0.20 21.58
CA LEU A 285 -17.82 -0.83 22.61
C LEU A 285 -17.19 -0.30 23.90
N ALA A 286 -17.81 -0.62 25.03
CA ALA A 286 -17.24 -0.42 26.35
C ALA A 286 -17.46 -1.67 27.21
N PRO A 287 -16.44 -2.17 27.92
CA PRO A 287 -16.62 -3.30 28.81
C PRO A 287 -17.40 -2.89 30.05
N SER A 288 -18.20 -3.81 30.60
CA SER A 288 -18.73 -3.67 31.95
C SER A 288 -17.73 -4.19 32.99
N ASN A 289 -18.01 -3.97 34.28
CA ASN A 289 -17.29 -4.60 35.38
C ASN A 289 -17.68 -6.08 35.60
N LEU A 290 -18.72 -6.58 34.91
CA LEU A 290 -19.20 -7.95 35.03
C LEU A 290 -18.64 -8.84 33.90
N PRO A 291 -18.33 -10.12 34.19
CA PRO A 291 -17.77 -11.07 33.22
C PRO A 291 -18.59 -11.17 31.93
N GLY A 292 -17.92 -11.11 30.78
CA GLY A 292 -18.47 -11.33 29.44
C GLY A 292 -19.45 -10.26 28.94
N LYS A 293 -19.77 -9.24 29.73
CA LYS A 293 -20.77 -8.22 29.40
C LYS A 293 -20.15 -6.97 28.78
N VAL A 294 -20.75 -6.49 27.71
CA VAL A 294 -20.34 -5.25 27.02
C VAL A 294 -21.53 -4.37 26.64
N TYR A 295 -21.26 -3.07 26.57
CA TYR A 295 -22.15 -2.06 25.99
C TYR A 295 -21.67 -1.72 24.58
N GLY A 296 -22.58 -1.34 23.69
CA GLY A 296 -22.19 -0.90 22.37
C GLY A 296 -23.13 0.10 21.72
N GLY A 297 -22.57 0.85 20.77
CA GLY A 297 -23.22 1.91 20.01
C GLY A 297 -23.24 1.56 18.53
N THR A 298 -24.29 1.98 17.82
CA THR A 298 -24.55 1.54 16.44
C THR A 298 -24.84 2.67 15.46
N TYR A 299 -24.74 2.31 14.18
CA TYR A 299 -25.26 3.08 13.04
C TYR A 299 -26.04 2.12 12.11
N PRO A 300 -27.11 2.56 11.43
CA PRO A 300 -27.78 3.87 11.56
C PRO A 300 -28.65 3.99 12.83
N ASN A 301 -29.30 5.15 12.96
CA ASN A 301 -30.33 5.50 13.94
C ASN A 301 -29.83 5.59 15.40
N SER A 302 -28.52 5.73 15.64
CA SER A 302 -27.89 5.93 16.96
C SER A 302 -28.41 4.99 18.06
N GLY A 303 -28.38 3.68 17.80
CA GLY A 303 -28.84 2.68 18.76
C GLY A 303 -27.78 2.32 19.79
N VAL A 304 -28.20 2.12 21.05
CA VAL A 304 -27.36 1.64 22.15
C VAL A 304 -27.85 0.28 22.62
N PHE A 305 -26.93 -0.69 22.77
CA PHE A 305 -27.24 -2.06 23.17
C PHE A 305 -26.36 -2.55 24.32
N LYS A 306 -26.79 -3.65 24.93
CA LYS A 306 -25.98 -4.51 25.80
C LYS A 306 -25.89 -5.90 25.22
N TYR A 307 -24.77 -6.55 25.45
CA TYR A 307 -24.63 -7.98 25.27
C TYR A 307 -24.37 -8.63 26.63
N GLU A 308 -25.15 -9.66 26.93
CA GLU A 308 -24.93 -10.51 28.10
C GLU A 308 -24.84 -11.99 27.68
N PRO A 309 -23.84 -12.75 28.18
CA PRO A 309 -23.77 -14.19 27.93
C PRO A 309 -25.07 -14.90 28.33
N GLY A 310 -25.60 -15.73 27.44
CA GLY A 310 -26.88 -16.43 27.62
C GLY A 310 -28.10 -15.59 27.24
N ALA A 311 -28.23 -14.35 27.75
CA ALA A 311 -29.39 -13.49 27.45
C ALA A 311 -29.32 -12.85 26.04
N GLY A 312 -28.12 -12.71 25.48
CA GLY A 312 -27.91 -12.15 24.14
C GLY A 312 -27.94 -10.62 24.10
N PHE A 313 -28.45 -10.07 23.00
CA PHE A 313 -28.50 -8.63 22.75
C PHE A 313 -29.84 -8.02 23.14
N TYR A 314 -29.80 -6.82 23.74
CA TYR A 314 -31.00 -6.00 23.94
C TYR A 314 -30.67 -4.51 24.01
N THR A 315 -31.63 -3.70 23.59
CA THR A 315 -31.62 -2.23 23.68
C THR A 315 -32.40 -1.79 24.91
N PHE A 316 -31.97 -0.71 25.59
CA PHE A 316 -32.56 -0.27 26.86
C PHE A 316 -32.86 1.23 26.92
N VAL A 317 -32.66 1.94 25.80
CA VAL A 317 -32.95 3.37 25.63
C VAL A 317 -33.61 3.60 24.26
N PRO A 318 -34.32 4.72 24.07
CA PRO A 318 -34.88 5.09 22.77
C PRO A 318 -33.83 5.16 21.66
N LYS A 319 -34.28 4.91 20.43
CA LYS A 319 -33.47 4.90 19.23
C LYS A 319 -34.11 5.84 18.19
N PRO A 320 -33.49 6.97 17.82
CA PRO A 320 -32.23 7.49 18.37
C PRO A 320 -32.41 8.08 19.77
N PHE A 321 -31.34 8.08 20.58
CA PHE A 321 -31.37 8.68 21.92
C PHE A 321 -31.28 10.22 21.86
N PHE A 322 -30.68 10.80 20.81
CA PHE A 322 -30.88 12.21 20.46
C PHE A 322 -31.68 12.32 19.17
N PRO A 323 -32.79 13.09 19.12
CA PRO A 323 -33.58 13.25 17.90
C PRO A 323 -32.71 13.67 16.69
N GLY A 324 -32.88 12.97 15.57
CA GLY A 324 -32.13 13.23 14.33
C GLY A 324 -30.69 12.71 14.30
N SER A 325 -30.20 12.07 15.35
CA SER A 325 -28.87 11.46 15.38
C SER A 325 -28.84 10.09 14.71
N GLU A 326 -27.83 9.86 13.87
CA GLU A 326 -27.63 8.59 13.17
C GLU A 326 -26.52 7.72 13.79
N TYR A 327 -25.58 8.34 14.50
CA TYR A 327 -24.33 7.70 14.91
C TYR A 327 -24.18 7.67 16.42
N THR A 328 -23.96 6.49 17.00
CA THR A 328 -23.37 6.39 18.34
C THR A 328 -21.87 6.18 18.22
N TYR A 329 -21.10 7.26 18.07
CA TYR A 329 -19.66 7.18 17.79
C TYR A 329 -18.81 6.64 18.95
N SER A 330 -19.25 6.89 20.17
CA SER A 330 -18.47 6.62 21.38
C SER A 330 -19.37 6.25 22.55
N ILE A 331 -18.84 5.40 23.43
CA ILE A 331 -19.49 4.96 24.67
C ILE A 331 -18.42 4.82 25.75
N ALA A 332 -18.74 5.21 26.98
CA ALA A 332 -17.90 4.96 28.16
C ALA A 332 -18.78 4.50 29.33
N TYR A 333 -18.29 3.55 30.12
CA TYR A 333 -19.02 3.01 31.29
C TYR A 333 -18.39 3.52 32.59
N ASP A 334 -19.22 4.17 33.39
CA ASP A 334 -18.93 4.54 34.77
C ASP A 334 -19.41 3.41 35.67
N ALA A 335 -18.49 2.50 36.01
CA ALA A 335 -18.79 1.35 36.86
C ALA A 335 -19.19 1.73 38.29
N PRO A 336 -18.50 2.68 38.98
CA PRO A 336 -18.90 3.11 40.32
C PRO A 336 -20.35 3.61 40.42
N ASN A 337 -20.82 4.37 39.44
CA ASN A 337 -22.18 4.92 39.44
C ASN A 337 -23.18 4.03 38.66
N ASN A 338 -22.70 3.00 37.97
CA ASN A 338 -23.48 2.13 37.09
C ASN A 338 -24.22 2.89 35.97
N VAL A 339 -23.49 3.77 35.28
CA VAL A 339 -24.03 4.68 34.27
C VAL A 339 -23.27 4.53 32.95
N LEU A 340 -23.96 4.71 31.83
CA LEU A 340 -23.35 4.71 30.51
C LEU A 340 -23.39 6.11 29.89
N TYR A 341 -22.26 6.58 29.38
CA TYR A 341 -22.21 7.78 28.55
C TYR A 341 -22.22 7.39 27.08
N ALA A 342 -23.02 8.05 26.25
CA ALA A 342 -23.11 7.81 24.81
C ALA A 342 -22.95 9.11 24.01
N GLY A 343 -22.01 9.11 23.08
CA GLY A 343 -21.65 10.25 22.23
C GLY A 343 -22.20 10.10 20.81
N THR A 344 -22.74 11.19 20.26
CA THR A 344 -23.24 11.30 18.89
C THR A 344 -22.58 12.49 18.16
N GLY A 345 -22.86 12.61 16.87
CA GLY A 345 -22.33 13.66 16.01
C GLY A 345 -22.91 13.67 14.60
N GLY A 346 -22.37 14.56 13.77
CA GLY A 346 -22.74 14.71 12.35
C GLY A 346 -23.49 16.02 12.10
N VAL A 347 -24.45 16.35 12.96
CA VAL A 347 -25.06 17.69 13.03
C VAL A 347 -24.39 18.52 14.12
N GLN A 348 -24.21 17.94 15.30
CA GLN A 348 -23.60 18.56 16.47
C GLN A 348 -23.08 17.46 17.38
N ALA A 349 -21.92 17.67 18.02
CA ALA A 349 -21.41 16.77 19.05
C ALA A 349 -22.33 16.83 20.28
N GLN A 350 -22.83 15.68 20.70
CA GLN A 350 -23.65 15.59 21.91
C GLN A 350 -23.26 14.36 22.72
N VAL A 351 -23.33 14.47 24.04
CA VAL A 351 -23.12 13.36 24.98
C VAL A 351 -24.34 13.25 25.88
N SER A 352 -24.90 12.05 25.99
CA SER A 352 -25.99 11.73 26.91
C SER A 352 -25.50 10.83 28.03
N ARG A 353 -26.04 11.04 29.23
CA ARG A 353 -25.94 10.14 30.38
C ARG A 353 -27.15 9.19 30.37
N LEU A 354 -26.89 7.89 30.30
CA LEU A 354 -27.91 6.84 30.19
C LEU A 354 -27.95 5.98 31.45
N GLU A 355 -29.16 5.79 31.99
CA GLU A 355 -29.38 4.93 33.14
C GLU A 355 -29.34 3.46 32.72
N ASN A 356 -28.52 2.67 33.40
CA ASN A 356 -28.33 1.28 33.01
C ASN A 356 -29.58 0.42 33.28
N ALA A 357 -30.45 0.82 34.23
CA ALA A 357 -31.74 0.19 34.50
C ALA A 357 -32.82 0.49 33.43
N GLY A 358 -32.52 1.37 32.47
CA GLY A 358 -33.49 1.94 31.54
C GLY A 358 -33.86 3.36 31.94
N GLY A 359 -34.02 4.23 30.94
CA GLY A 359 -34.20 5.66 31.13
C GLY A 359 -33.03 6.46 30.55
N GLN A 360 -33.34 7.65 30.06
CA GLN A 360 -32.39 8.54 29.43
C GLN A 360 -32.50 9.94 30.05
N ARG A 361 -31.36 10.62 30.22
CA ARG A 361 -31.31 12.06 30.44
C ARG A 361 -30.76 12.74 29.19
N ASN A 362 -31.60 13.57 28.55
CA ASN A 362 -31.35 14.20 27.25
C ASN A 362 -30.49 15.48 27.34
N ASP A 363 -29.86 15.76 28.48
CA ASP A 363 -29.01 16.93 28.59
C ASP A 363 -27.70 16.65 27.86
N ASN A 364 -27.37 17.49 26.86
CA ASN A 364 -26.06 17.42 26.23
C ASN A 364 -25.01 17.85 27.27
N LEU A 365 -24.18 16.91 27.71
CA LEU A 365 -23.17 17.19 28.73
C LEU A 365 -22.01 18.05 28.22
N LEU A 366 -21.86 18.20 26.90
CA LEU A 366 -20.79 19.00 26.32
C LEU A 366 -21.05 20.51 26.46
N PRO A 367 -20.01 21.31 26.75
CA PRO A 367 -20.10 22.76 26.69
C PRO A 367 -20.48 23.25 25.29
N ALA A 368 -21.33 24.29 25.21
CA ALA A 368 -21.76 24.86 23.93
C ALA A 368 -20.60 25.33 23.04
N ALA A 369 -19.46 25.71 23.63
CA ALA A 369 -18.26 26.16 22.92
C ALA A 369 -17.56 25.09 22.07
N VAL A 370 -17.84 23.79 22.33
CA VAL A 370 -17.25 22.66 21.57
C VAL A 370 -18.31 21.84 20.84
N ALA A 371 -19.59 22.02 21.16
CA ALA A 371 -20.71 21.40 20.46
C ALA A 371 -21.21 22.31 19.32
N SER A 372 -20.36 22.68 18.36
CA SER A 372 -20.76 23.48 17.19
C SER A 372 -21.35 22.62 16.07
N ALA A 373 -21.87 23.23 15.01
CA ALA A 373 -22.39 22.49 13.86
C ALA A 373 -21.30 21.64 13.19
N ASN A 374 -21.68 20.46 12.68
CA ASN A 374 -20.82 19.47 12.04
C ASN A 374 -19.70 18.90 12.93
N THR A 375 -19.88 18.93 14.25
CA THR A 375 -18.98 18.28 15.20
C THR A 375 -19.46 16.87 15.58
N ALA A 376 -18.56 16.06 16.14
CA ALA A 376 -18.90 14.75 16.71
C ALA A 376 -18.09 14.44 17.97
N ALA A 377 -18.73 13.79 18.95
CA ALA A 377 -18.05 13.17 20.09
C ALA A 377 -17.52 11.79 19.68
N ASP A 378 -16.36 11.74 19.00
CA ASP A 378 -15.90 10.56 18.25
C ASP A 378 -15.31 9.45 19.14
N LYS A 379 -14.74 9.83 20.30
CA LYS A 379 -14.23 8.90 21.31
C LYS A 379 -14.47 9.39 22.72
N MET A 380 -14.63 8.44 23.64
CA MET A 380 -14.76 8.70 25.06
C MET A 380 -13.94 7.71 25.87
N SER A 381 -13.51 8.14 27.05
CA SER A 381 -12.86 7.30 28.05
C SER A 381 -13.34 7.71 29.44
N TYR A 382 -13.64 6.75 30.30
CA TYR A 382 -13.92 7.01 31.71
C TYR A 382 -12.70 6.54 32.51
N SER A 383 -11.98 7.48 33.13
CA SER A 383 -10.68 7.22 33.75
C SER A 383 -10.46 8.17 34.91
N GLY A 384 -9.95 7.68 36.05
CA GLY A 384 -9.70 8.52 37.23
C GLY A 384 -10.91 9.28 37.76
N GLY A 385 -12.12 8.72 37.61
CA GLY A 385 -13.38 9.36 38.01
C GLY A 385 -13.81 10.55 37.14
N LYS A 386 -13.26 10.66 35.93
CA LYS A 386 -13.58 11.72 34.96
C LYS A 386 -13.98 11.12 33.62
N LEU A 387 -14.87 11.82 32.92
CA LEU A 387 -15.24 11.52 31.54
C LEU A 387 -14.41 12.38 30.58
N PHE A 388 -13.61 11.71 29.76
CA PHE A 388 -12.84 12.33 28.68
C PHE A 388 -13.62 12.17 27.38
N VAL A 389 -13.89 13.27 26.69
CA VAL A 389 -14.64 13.30 25.42
C VAL A 389 -13.82 13.99 24.35
N ARG A 390 -13.48 13.26 23.31
CA ARG A 390 -12.85 13.81 22.13
C ARG A 390 -13.88 14.34 21.15
N VAL A 391 -13.67 15.57 20.70
CA VAL A 391 -14.53 16.28 19.74
C VAL A 391 -13.76 16.58 18.46
N ILE A 392 -14.33 16.13 17.33
CA ILE A 392 -13.83 16.39 15.97
C ILE A 392 -14.73 17.41 15.26
N PRO A 393 -14.23 18.18 14.27
CA PRO A 393 -12.91 18.07 13.62
C PRO A 393 -11.75 18.79 14.30
N GLU A 394 -11.97 19.58 15.36
CA GLU A 394 -10.90 20.35 16.01
C GLU A 394 -9.94 19.50 16.86
N TYR A 395 -10.22 18.21 17.03
CA TYR A 395 -9.40 17.27 17.81
C TYR A 395 -9.15 17.74 19.25
N LYS A 396 -10.22 18.18 19.93
CA LYS A 396 -10.17 18.64 21.33
C LYS A 396 -10.63 17.54 22.28
N GLU A 397 -9.85 17.25 23.31
CA GLU A 397 -10.27 16.45 24.46
C GLU A 397 -10.89 17.36 25.52
N VAL A 398 -12.10 17.01 25.95
CA VAL A 398 -12.87 17.71 26.98
C VAL A 398 -12.91 16.82 28.22
N VAL A 399 -12.49 17.35 29.37
CA VAL A 399 -12.53 16.63 30.65
C VAL A 399 -13.74 17.10 31.44
N LEU A 400 -14.66 16.17 31.70
CA LEU A 400 -15.91 16.42 32.41
C LEU A 400 -15.89 15.72 33.77
N ASP A 401 -16.20 16.49 34.81
CA ASP A 401 -16.64 15.99 36.10
C ASP A 401 -18.17 15.94 36.10
N VAL A 402 -18.73 14.75 36.22
CA VAL A 402 -20.17 14.52 36.12
C VAL A 402 -20.67 14.06 37.48
N THR A 403 -21.59 14.83 38.06
CA THR A 403 -22.18 14.54 39.37
C THR A 403 -23.68 14.35 39.23
N ASP A 404 -24.17 13.23 39.76
CA ASP A 404 -25.59 13.01 39.95
C ASP A 404 -26.09 13.71 41.21
N ASN A 405 -27.03 14.63 41.05
CA ASN A 405 -27.60 15.35 42.17
C ASN A 405 -28.74 14.51 42.81
N PRO A 406 -28.95 14.62 44.14
CA PRO A 406 -30.04 13.92 44.83
C PRO A 406 -31.45 14.23 44.31
N ASP A 407 -31.64 15.37 43.63
CA ASP A 407 -32.91 15.80 43.02
C ASP A 407 -33.18 15.17 41.65
N GLY A 408 -32.28 14.30 41.17
CA GLY A 408 -32.41 13.64 39.87
C GLY A 408 -31.91 14.46 38.68
N THR A 409 -31.23 15.59 38.91
CA THR A 409 -30.51 16.33 37.87
C THR A 409 -29.04 15.90 37.76
N VAL A 410 -28.35 16.33 36.70
CA VAL A 410 -26.91 16.07 36.49
C VAL A 410 -26.18 17.41 36.46
N THR A 411 -25.16 17.57 37.28
CA THR A 411 -24.22 18.69 37.19
C THR A 411 -23.01 18.25 36.39
N THR A 412 -22.61 19.06 35.41
CA THR A 412 -21.37 18.84 34.65
C THR A 412 -20.44 20.03 34.83
N VAL A 413 -19.21 19.77 35.30
CA VAL A 413 -18.13 20.76 35.36
C VAL A 413 -17.08 20.40 34.32
N THR A 414 -16.67 21.37 33.51
CA THR A 414 -15.54 21.19 32.58
C THR A 414 -14.24 21.54 33.27
N ASP A 415 -13.41 20.53 33.51
CA ASP A 415 -12.12 20.70 34.19
C ASP A 415 -11.04 21.22 33.25
N ALA A 416 -11.04 20.78 31.99
CA ALA A 416 -10.07 21.21 30.98
C ALA A 416 -10.57 20.95 29.55
N ILE A 417 -10.00 21.70 28.59
CA ILE A 417 -10.11 21.44 27.16
C ILE A 417 -8.70 21.59 26.56
N PHE A 418 -8.20 20.56 25.88
CA PHE A 418 -6.85 20.57 25.30
C PHE A 418 -6.81 19.78 23.98
N PRO A 419 -5.84 20.02 23.09
CA PRO A 419 -5.75 19.27 21.84
C PRO A 419 -5.26 17.83 22.06
N ALA A 420 -5.82 16.87 21.33
CA ALA A 420 -5.44 15.46 21.38
C ALA A 420 -5.66 14.73 20.04
N HIS A 421 -4.60 14.08 19.56
CA HIS A 421 -4.62 13.25 18.35
C HIS A 421 -4.97 11.78 18.61
N SER A 422 -4.77 11.29 19.84
CA SER A 422 -5.13 9.92 20.19
C SER A 422 -6.64 9.70 20.27
N TYR A 423 -7.04 8.44 20.11
CA TYR A 423 -8.38 7.97 20.36
C TYR A 423 -8.53 7.70 21.87
N GLY A 424 -9.07 8.70 22.57
CA GLY A 424 -9.22 8.67 24.02
C GLY A 424 -7.88 8.78 24.78
N VAL A 425 -7.95 8.48 26.08
CA VAL A 425 -6.84 8.57 27.04
C VAL A 425 -6.58 7.22 27.72
N SER A 426 -5.40 7.07 28.32
CA SER A 426 -5.06 5.86 29.08
C SER A 426 -5.92 5.69 30.34
N PRO A 427 -5.98 4.46 30.89
CA PRO A 427 -6.34 4.27 32.29
C PRO A 427 -5.45 5.13 33.20
N GLU A 428 -6.01 5.54 34.33
CA GLU A 428 -5.34 6.37 35.32
C GLU A 428 -4.18 5.60 35.97
N LEU A 429 -3.02 6.26 36.04
CA LEU A 429 -1.83 5.75 36.71
C LEU A 429 -1.15 6.89 37.44
N ASN A 430 -1.05 6.77 38.76
CA ASN A 430 -0.41 7.75 39.65
C ASN A 430 -1.04 9.16 39.54
N GLY A 431 -2.37 9.24 39.50
CA GLY A 431 -3.11 10.51 39.40
C GLY A 431 -3.08 11.16 38.02
N LYS A 432 -2.61 10.44 36.99
CA LYS A 432 -2.47 10.96 35.63
C LYS A 432 -3.08 10.03 34.59
N VAL A 433 -3.53 10.63 33.50
CA VAL A 433 -3.83 9.92 32.25
C VAL A 433 -2.87 10.36 31.15
N TYR A 434 -2.68 9.51 30.16
CA TYR A 434 -1.74 9.70 29.06
C TYR A 434 -2.47 9.74 27.72
N TYR A 435 -1.99 10.58 26.80
CA TYR A 435 -2.56 10.78 25.47
C TYR A 435 -1.50 11.26 24.48
N SER A 436 -1.85 11.32 23.19
CA SER A 436 -0.92 11.76 22.14
C SER A 436 -1.35 13.09 21.53
N TYR A 437 -0.41 14.03 21.34
CA TYR A 437 -0.63 15.27 20.58
C TYR A 437 0.61 15.63 19.74
N GLU A 438 1.63 16.23 20.34
CA GLU A 438 2.96 16.49 19.76
C GLU A 438 4.03 15.61 20.42
N GLY A 439 3.67 14.34 20.60
CA GLY A 439 4.37 13.39 21.44
C GLY A 439 3.44 12.84 22.52
N LEU A 440 4.01 12.14 23.50
CA LEU A 440 3.26 11.62 24.65
C LEU A 440 3.06 12.74 25.68
N MET A 441 1.80 12.97 26.03
CA MET A 441 1.37 13.99 26.97
C MET A 441 0.75 13.32 28.20
N THR A 442 0.72 14.08 29.29
CA THR A 442 0.02 13.72 30.53
C THR A 442 -1.04 14.78 30.83
N TYR A 443 -2.15 14.35 31.43
CA TYR A 443 -3.10 15.21 32.13
C TYR A 443 -3.12 14.79 33.59
N ASP A 444 -2.86 15.73 34.48
CA ASP A 444 -2.87 15.52 35.94
C ASP A 444 -4.26 15.83 36.50
N LEU A 445 -4.88 14.83 37.13
CA LEU A 445 -6.26 14.92 37.60
C LEU A 445 -6.41 15.88 38.79
N ALA A 446 -5.35 16.08 39.58
CA ALA A 446 -5.40 16.94 40.76
C ALA A 446 -5.18 18.41 40.37
N THR A 447 -4.18 18.69 39.53
CA THR A 447 -3.87 20.06 39.12
C THR A 447 -4.65 20.54 37.90
N LYS A 448 -5.32 19.63 37.19
CA LYS A 448 -6.08 19.88 35.94
C LYS A 448 -5.21 20.46 34.83
N THR A 449 -3.92 20.10 34.80
CA THR A 449 -2.95 20.63 33.83
C THR A 449 -2.38 19.54 32.93
N THR A 450 -2.01 19.93 31.72
CA THR A 450 -1.35 19.06 30.75
C THR A 450 0.16 19.33 30.69
N ALA A 451 0.98 18.30 30.57
CA ALA A 451 2.42 18.43 30.40
C ALA A 451 3.02 17.28 29.56
N PRO A 452 4.11 17.52 28.80
CA PRO A 452 4.83 16.44 28.13
C PRO A 452 5.30 15.36 29.10
N ALA A 453 5.18 14.10 28.70
CA ALA A 453 5.82 12.98 29.39
C ALA A 453 7.32 12.99 29.05
N LEU A 454 8.13 13.71 29.84
CA LEU A 454 9.57 13.84 29.61
C LEU A 454 10.25 12.47 29.51
N ASN A 455 11.15 12.31 28.53
CA ASN A 455 12.07 11.18 28.36
C ASN A 455 13.53 11.70 28.49
N PRO A 456 14.28 11.30 29.53
CA PRO A 456 15.65 11.76 29.77
C PRO A 456 16.67 11.21 28.76
N ASP A 457 16.37 10.10 28.07
CA ASP A 457 17.31 9.43 27.16
C ASP A 457 17.26 9.96 25.71
N ASN A 458 16.33 10.86 25.37
CA ASN A 458 16.10 11.29 23.97
C ASN A 458 15.44 12.68 23.83
N ALA A 459 16.02 13.72 24.44
CA ALA A 459 15.50 15.10 24.37
C ALA A 459 15.34 15.66 22.93
N THR A 460 15.93 15.03 21.91
CA THR A 460 15.87 15.45 20.50
C THR A 460 15.00 14.56 19.60
N LYS A 461 14.48 13.43 20.10
CA LYS A 461 13.46 12.63 19.41
C LYS A 461 12.17 12.72 20.20
N ALA A 462 11.37 13.75 19.92
CA ALA A 462 9.96 13.75 20.29
C ALA A 462 9.39 12.38 19.89
N LEU A 463 8.76 11.67 20.84
CA LEU A 463 8.10 10.39 20.58
C LEU A 463 7.31 10.55 19.29
N THR A 464 7.76 9.87 18.23
CA THR A 464 7.15 9.98 16.90
C THR A 464 5.67 9.82 17.08
N THR A 465 4.91 10.85 16.71
CA THR A 465 3.50 11.07 17.04
C THR A 465 2.69 9.82 16.73
N VAL A 466 2.55 8.93 17.72
CA VAL A 466 1.71 7.75 17.58
C VAL A 466 0.30 8.27 17.74
N ASN A 467 -0.53 8.14 16.72
CA ASN A 467 -1.96 8.32 16.90
C ASN A 467 -2.47 7.09 17.66
N GLY A 468 -2.38 7.11 18.98
CA GLY A 468 -2.78 6.00 19.83
C GLY A 468 -4.24 5.63 19.57
N TYR A 469 -4.49 4.39 19.15
CA TYR A 469 -5.83 3.82 18.95
C TYR A 469 -6.35 3.11 20.20
N ALA A 470 -5.44 2.54 21.00
CA ALA A 470 -5.77 1.92 22.27
C ALA A 470 -4.62 2.06 23.26
N TRP A 471 -5.00 2.09 24.54
CA TRP A 471 -4.15 2.33 25.69
C TRP A 471 -4.37 1.25 26.73
N GLY A 472 -3.38 1.03 27.59
CA GLY A 472 -3.56 0.24 28.80
C GLY A 472 -2.36 0.30 29.73
N ILE A 473 -2.48 -0.38 30.85
CA ILE A 473 -1.44 -0.53 31.86
C ILE A 473 -0.99 -1.99 31.85
N ALA A 474 0.32 -2.22 31.76
CA ALA A 474 0.90 -3.55 31.79
C ALA A 474 2.15 -3.57 32.67
N THR A 475 2.35 -4.70 33.37
CA THR A 475 3.65 -5.06 33.94
C THR A 475 4.44 -5.79 32.86
N LEU A 476 5.65 -5.30 32.59
CA LEU A 476 6.50 -5.80 31.50
C LEU A 476 7.59 -6.72 32.05
N ASP A 477 7.99 -7.70 31.25
CA ASP A 477 9.01 -8.69 31.63
C ASP A 477 10.41 -8.05 31.77
N ASP A 478 10.68 -6.99 31.00
CA ASP A 478 11.88 -6.15 31.15
C ASP A 478 11.73 -5.19 32.34
N SER A 479 11.78 -5.74 33.55
CA SER A 479 11.65 -4.98 34.80
C SER A 479 12.82 -4.03 35.04
N ALA A 480 13.96 -4.21 34.35
CA ALA A 480 15.12 -3.35 34.47
C ALA A 480 14.87 -1.98 33.81
N ASN A 481 14.25 -1.95 32.63
CA ASN A 481 13.90 -0.71 31.95
C ASN A 481 12.50 -0.20 32.31
N TYR A 482 11.56 -1.11 32.58
CA TYR A 482 10.15 -0.83 32.83
C TYR A 482 9.66 -1.43 34.16
N PRO A 483 10.19 -0.99 35.31
CA PRO A 483 9.80 -1.52 36.61
C PRO A 483 8.34 -1.18 36.93
N GLY A 484 7.57 -2.18 37.36
CA GLY A 484 6.18 -2.01 37.79
C GLY A 484 5.22 -1.65 36.65
N PRO A 485 4.07 -1.03 36.98
CA PRO A 485 3.07 -0.64 35.99
C PRO A 485 3.62 0.35 34.97
N SER A 486 3.45 0.04 33.69
CA SER A 486 3.87 0.87 32.56
C SER A 486 2.68 1.14 31.64
N ILE A 487 2.70 2.30 30.99
CA ILE A 487 1.74 2.64 29.94
C ILE A 487 2.16 1.95 28.65
N VAL A 488 1.21 1.29 28.02
CA VAL A 488 1.39 0.65 26.71
C VAL A 488 0.26 1.05 25.78
N GLY A 489 0.53 1.02 24.49
CA GLY A 489 -0.51 1.27 23.50
C GLY A 489 -0.08 0.94 22.10
N VAL A 490 -1.05 1.01 21.20
CA VAL A 490 -0.87 0.75 19.78
C VAL A 490 -1.51 1.86 18.97
N GLY A 491 -0.93 2.19 17.83
CA GLY A 491 -1.44 3.23 16.95
C GLY A 491 -0.78 3.19 15.58
N HIS A 492 -0.97 4.25 14.81
CA HIS A 492 -0.34 4.40 13.50
C HIS A 492 0.83 5.39 13.54
N SER A 493 1.89 5.08 12.80
CA SER A 493 2.98 6.00 12.47
C SER A 493 3.56 5.64 11.11
N SER A 494 3.79 6.63 10.25
CA SER A 494 4.48 6.51 8.95
C SER A 494 4.04 5.31 8.09
N GLY A 495 2.72 5.10 7.94
CA GLY A 495 2.18 4.04 7.07
C GLY A 495 2.14 2.64 7.67
N GLY A 496 2.47 2.50 8.96
CA GLY A 496 2.42 1.22 9.66
C GLY A 496 1.87 1.32 11.08
N ILE A 497 1.58 0.15 11.65
CA ILE A 497 1.08 0.02 13.02
C ILE A 497 2.28 -0.10 13.96
N VAL A 498 2.28 0.69 15.02
CA VAL A 498 3.34 0.69 16.02
C VAL A 498 2.82 0.32 17.40
N LEU A 499 3.63 -0.40 18.16
CA LEU A 499 3.46 -0.61 19.59
C LEU A 499 4.40 0.34 20.34
N PHE A 500 3.88 1.04 21.34
CA PHE A 500 4.69 1.88 22.22
C PHE A 500 4.60 1.41 23.68
N LYS A 501 5.67 1.71 24.42
CA LYS A 501 5.80 1.45 25.86
C LYS A 501 6.37 2.67 26.55
N TYR A 502 5.90 2.97 27.74
CA TYR A 502 6.41 4.06 28.57
C TYR A 502 6.31 3.69 30.06
N ASN A 503 7.41 3.85 30.79
CA ASN A 503 7.39 3.68 32.25
C ASN A 503 7.41 5.05 32.95
N PRO A 504 6.44 5.35 33.84
CA PRO A 504 6.38 6.64 34.50
C PRO A 504 7.48 6.88 35.54
N THR A 505 8.11 5.82 36.07
CA THR A 505 9.18 5.90 37.07
C THR A 505 10.53 6.18 36.43
N THR A 506 10.93 5.35 35.46
CA THR A 506 12.23 5.49 34.77
C THR A 506 12.20 6.49 33.63
N LYS A 507 10.99 6.87 33.17
CA LYS A 507 10.76 7.72 31.99
C LYS A 507 11.24 7.10 30.67
N LYS A 508 11.65 5.83 30.68
CA LYS A 508 12.05 5.09 29.48
C LYS A 508 10.85 4.82 28.59
N SER A 509 11.09 4.88 27.29
CA SER A 509 10.08 4.61 26.26
C SER A 509 10.64 3.86 25.06
N SER A 510 9.76 3.19 24.34
CA SER A 510 10.08 2.57 23.05
C SER A 510 8.90 2.67 22.10
N THR A 511 9.17 2.66 20.80
CA THR A 511 8.18 2.55 19.72
C THR A 511 8.70 1.51 18.73
N THR A 512 7.90 0.49 18.43
CA THR A 512 8.27 -0.63 17.55
C THR A 512 7.26 -0.76 16.43
N LEU A 513 7.74 -0.77 15.18
CA LEU A 513 6.92 -1.04 14.00
C LEU A 513 6.57 -2.52 13.90
N LEU A 514 5.29 -2.84 13.74
CA LEU A 514 4.79 -4.21 13.60
C LEU A 514 4.78 -4.61 12.12
N THR A 515 5.82 -5.32 11.67
CA THR A 515 6.02 -5.67 10.26
C THR A 515 5.37 -6.99 9.84
N ALA A 516 5.09 -7.89 10.80
CA ALA A 516 4.49 -9.20 10.54
C ALA A 516 2.94 -9.18 10.43
N ILE A 517 2.36 -8.00 10.15
CA ILE A 517 0.91 -7.84 9.94
C ILE A 517 0.61 -8.02 8.46
N ASP A 518 -0.25 -8.99 8.13
CA ASP A 518 -0.70 -9.24 6.77
C ASP A 518 -1.88 -8.34 6.43
N GLY A 519 -1.55 -7.21 5.79
CA GLY A 519 -2.51 -6.23 5.31
C GLY A 519 -3.26 -6.67 4.04
N VAL A 520 -4.06 -5.75 3.51
CA VAL A 520 -4.80 -5.95 2.26
C VAL A 520 -4.06 -5.34 1.07
N PRO A 521 -4.24 -5.88 -0.15
CA PRO A 521 -3.76 -5.26 -1.38
C PRO A 521 -4.10 -3.77 -1.44
N THR A 522 -3.12 -2.97 -1.81
CA THR A 522 -3.21 -1.51 -1.85
C THR A 522 -3.02 -1.02 -3.28
N ASP A 523 -3.79 -0.01 -3.68
CA ASP A 523 -3.60 0.66 -4.96
C ASP A 523 -2.17 1.17 -5.09
N ILE A 524 -1.58 0.97 -6.26
CA ILE A 524 -0.20 1.37 -6.53
C ILE A 524 -0.25 2.77 -7.13
N SER A 525 0.38 3.72 -6.43
CA SER A 525 0.52 5.07 -6.94
C SER A 525 1.67 5.14 -7.93
N THR A 526 2.84 4.60 -7.63
CA THR A 526 4.05 4.83 -8.42
C THR A 526 4.85 3.55 -8.63
N VAL A 527 5.56 3.46 -9.75
CA VAL A 527 6.42 2.32 -10.13
C VAL A 527 7.73 2.86 -10.67
N GLY A 528 8.86 2.26 -10.27
CA GLY A 528 10.18 2.65 -10.71
C GLY A 528 11.19 1.51 -10.56
N LYS A 529 12.25 1.52 -11.37
CA LYS A 529 13.34 0.55 -11.28
C LYS A 529 14.41 1.02 -10.28
N GLY A 530 14.85 0.13 -9.40
CA GLY A 530 16.00 0.36 -8.53
C GLY A 530 17.33 0.02 -9.19
N PRO A 531 18.46 0.39 -8.56
CA PRO A 531 19.79 0.15 -9.13
C PRO A 531 20.18 -1.34 -9.15
N ASP A 532 19.47 -2.20 -8.42
CA ASP A 532 19.60 -3.65 -8.41
C ASP A 532 18.76 -4.36 -9.49
N GLY A 533 18.10 -3.61 -10.37
CA GLY A 533 17.25 -4.14 -11.43
C GLY A 533 15.84 -4.54 -10.96
N ASN A 534 15.53 -4.43 -9.66
CA ASN A 534 14.21 -4.74 -9.14
C ASN A 534 13.20 -3.62 -9.45
N ILE A 535 11.92 -3.98 -9.48
CA ILE A 535 10.80 -3.05 -9.65
C ILE A 535 10.24 -2.70 -8.27
N TYR A 536 10.23 -1.40 -7.97
CA TYR A 536 9.71 -0.83 -6.74
C TYR A 536 8.34 -0.21 -7.02
N ALA A 537 7.37 -0.47 -6.14
CA ALA A 537 6.00 0.02 -6.26
C ALA A 537 5.55 0.69 -4.96
N GLY A 538 5.11 1.95 -5.03
CA GLY A 538 4.62 2.71 -3.87
C GLY A 538 3.11 2.58 -3.68
N GLY A 539 2.66 2.42 -2.44
CA GLY A 539 1.23 2.29 -2.10
C GLY A 539 0.50 3.61 -1.85
N PHE A 540 -0.76 3.64 -2.28
CA PHE A 540 -1.73 4.72 -2.04
C PHE A 540 -2.77 4.31 -0.99
N LEU A 541 -3.14 5.09 0.02
CA LEU A 541 -2.63 6.40 0.49
C LEU A 541 -1.64 6.26 1.64
N SER A 542 -1.71 5.15 2.38
CA SER A 542 -0.94 4.99 3.61
C SER A 542 0.55 4.77 3.36
N GLY A 543 0.97 4.57 2.11
CA GLY A 543 2.36 4.34 1.74
C GLY A 543 2.72 2.86 1.73
N ASN A 544 3.90 2.58 2.28
CA ASN A 544 4.69 1.36 2.09
C ASN A 544 5.11 1.12 0.63
N MET A 545 6.10 0.25 0.47
CA MET A 545 6.70 -0.02 -0.83
C MET A 545 6.86 -1.52 -1.04
N GLY A 546 6.41 -2.01 -2.19
CA GLY A 546 6.66 -3.37 -2.65
C GLY A 546 7.91 -3.42 -3.52
N VAL A 547 8.65 -4.51 -3.43
CA VAL A 547 9.79 -4.83 -4.30
C VAL A 547 9.45 -6.12 -5.03
N TYR A 548 9.56 -6.11 -6.35
CA TYR A 548 9.34 -7.26 -7.21
C TYR A 548 10.57 -7.49 -8.07
N SER A 549 11.11 -8.70 -8.02
CA SER A 549 12.17 -9.11 -8.94
C SER A 549 11.57 -9.49 -10.29
N PRO A 550 12.04 -8.89 -11.40
CA PRO A 550 11.57 -9.21 -12.74
C PRO A 550 11.47 -10.71 -13.03
N LEU A 551 10.30 -11.13 -13.52
CA LEU A 551 9.97 -12.53 -13.87
C LEU A 551 10.04 -13.52 -12.70
N ARG A 552 10.11 -13.03 -11.45
CA ARG A 552 10.22 -13.82 -10.22
C ARG A 552 9.11 -13.42 -9.24
N SER A 553 7.88 -13.82 -9.55
CA SER A 553 6.72 -13.64 -8.66
C SER A 553 6.86 -14.31 -7.29
N ASP A 554 7.79 -15.24 -7.13
CA ASP A 554 8.17 -15.84 -5.85
C ASP A 554 9.18 -14.99 -5.04
N ARG A 555 9.70 -13.91 -5.61
CA ARG A 555 10.66 -12.98 -4.99
C ARG A 555 10.06 -11.58 -4.89
N THR A 556 9.10 -11.45 -3.98
CA THR A 556 8.48 -10.18 -3.62
C THR A 556 8.73 -9.84 -2.16
N THR A 557 9.09 -8.59 -1.88
CA THR A 557 9.39 -8.11 -0.52
C THR A 557 8.62 -6.84 -0.21
N MET A 558 8.11 -6.72 1.01
CA MET A 558 7.51 -5.48 1.51
C MET A 558 8.51 -4.66 2.33
N LEU A 559 8.57 -3.36 2.05
CA LEU A 559 9.35 -2.37 2.74
C LEU A 559 8.41 -1.39 3.46
N TYR A 560 8.42 -1.45 4.79
CA TYR A 560 7.46 -0.73 5.64
C TYR A 560 8.00 0.59 6.20
N GLY A 561 7.11 1.49 6.61
CA GLY A 561 7.48 2.70 7.34
C GLY A 561 7.82 3.89 6.45
N ILE A 562 7.35 3.89 5.21
CA ILE A 562 7.46 5.02 4.28
C ILE A 562 6.05 5.49 3.92
N SER A 563 5.86 6.81 3.82
CA SER A 563 4.57 7.38 3.43
C SER A 563 4.28 7.18 1.94
N GLN A 564 3.15 7.72 1.46
CA GLN A 564 2.82 7.69 0.03
C GLN A 564 3.98 8.24 -0.80
N LEU A 565 4.38 7.49 -1.82
CA LEU A 565 5.40 7.89 -2.79
C LEU A 565 4.74 8.44 -4.06
N GLU A 566 5.28 9.56 -4.55
CA GLU A 566 4.79 10.26 -5.74
C GLU A 566 5.76 10.15 -6.93
N GLY A 567 7.06 10.05 -6.64
CA GLY A 567 8.14 9.94 -7.63
C GLY A 567 9.29 9.10 -7.10
N MET A 568 10.01 8.43 -8.01
CA MET A 568 11.17 7.60 -7.68
C MET A 568 12.18 7.64 -8.82
N VAL A 569 13.47 7.67 -8.50
CA VAL A 569 14.55 7.55 -9.49
C VAL A 569 15.80 6.94 -8.86
N ALA A 570 16.53 6.10 -9.60
CA ALA A 570 17.80 5.53 -9.17
C ALA A 570 18.98 6.36 -9.71
N GLN A 571 20.02 6.55 -8.91
CA GLN A 571 21.30 7.12 -9.33
C GLN A 571 22.43 6.48 -8.53
N GLY A 572 23.44 5.95 -9.24
CA GLY A 572 24.45 5.09 -8.63
C GLY A 572 23.80 3.88 -7.95
N ASP A 573 24.24 3.55 -6.74
CA ASP A 573 23.72 2.44 -5.93
C ASP A 573 22.52 2.83 -5.03
N SER A 574 21.97 4.04 -5.22
CA SER A 574 20.90 4.57 -4.38
C SER A 574 19.60 4.78 -5.14
N LEU A 575 18.49 4.52 -4.46
CA LEU A 575 17.14 4.85 -4.88
C LEU A 575 16.67 6.11 -4.14
N TYR A 576 16.24 7.12 -4.88
CA TYR A 576 15.70 8.37 -4.33
C TYR A 576 14.18 8.36 -4.41
N LEU A 577 13.54 8.70 -3.31
CA LEU A 577 12.10 8.54 -3.10
C LEU A 577 11.45 9.87 -2.72
N GLY A 578 10.48 10.31 -3.50
CA GLY A 578 9.67 11.50 -3.22
C GLY A 578 8.41 11.15 -2.44
N GLY A 579 8.34 11.52 -1.17
CA GLY A 579 7.25 11.20 -0.25
C GLY A 579 6.28 12.36 0.04
N TYR A 580 4.99 12.06 0.09
CA TYR A 580 3.91 12.91 0.58
C TYR A 580 3.60 12.60 2.06
N PRO A 581 3.30 13.58 2.93
CA PRO A 581 3.26 15.04 2.70
C PRO A 581 4.62 15.73 2.74
N ASN A 582 4.61 17.06 2.57
CA ASN A 582 5.75 17.99 2.70
C ASN A 582 6.88 17.79 1.68
N ALA A 583 6.62 17.10 0.56
CA ALA A 583 7.63 16.78 -0.44
C ALA A 583 8.96 16.32 0.17
N ASN A 584 8.88 15.38 1.12
CA ASN A 584 10.05 14.81 1.78
C ASN A 584 10.81 13.96 0.77
N ILE A 585 12.12 14.15 0.65
CA ILE A 585 12.97 13.35 -0.25
C ILE A 585 13.83 12.43 0.58
N TYR A 586 13.80 11.14 0.28
CA TYR A 586 14.59 10.13 0.96
C TYR A 586 15.61 9.53 0.02
N ARG A 587 16.80 9.23 0.54
CA ARG A 587 17.81 8.39 -0.11
C ARG A 587 17.79 7.01 0.54
N TYR A 588 17.64 5.97 -0.27
CA TYR A 588 17.78 4.58 0.13
C TYR A 588 19.01 3.98 -0.58
N ASP A 589 20.11 3.83 0.17
CA ASP A 589 21.26 3.04 -0.25
C ASP A 589 20.94 1.56 -0.01
N LEU A 590 20.90 0.77 -1.09
CA LEU A 590 20.48 -0.63 -1.02
C LEU A 590 21.44 -1.47 -0.17
N SER A 591 22.73 -1.11 -0.13
CA SER A 591 23.75 -1.82 0.67
C SER A 591 23.62 -1.58 2.16
N ALA A 592 23.07 -0.42 2.56
CA ALA A 592 22.87 -0.05 3.96
C ALA A 592 21.65 -0.74 4.58
N GLY A 593 20.79 -1.35 3.77
CA GLY A 593 19.53 -1.94 4.21
C GLY A 593 18.42 -0.89 4.47
N TRP A 594 17.16 -1.32 4.31
CA TRP A 594 15.99 -0.43 4.32
C TRP A 594 15.81 0.42 5.60
N GLY A 595 16.24 -0.12 6.75
CA GLY A 595 16.17 0.59 8.03
C GLY A 595 17.02 1.86 8.09
N ASN A 596 18.04 1.98 7.23
CA ASN A 596 19.00 3.07 7.22
C ASN A 596 18.76 4.10 6.10
N ARG A 597 17.58 4.09 5.47
CA ARG A 597 17.19 5.16 4.54
C ARG A 597 17.19 6.52 5.27
N THR A 598 17.62 7.57 4.58
CA THR A 598 17.79 8.89 5.17
C THR A 598 16.89 9.90 4.49
N ARG A 599 16.16 10.71 5.27
CA ARG A 599 15.48 11.89 4.73
C ARG A 599 16.55 12.96 4.43
N ILE A 600 16.71 13.30 3.16
CA ILE A 600 17.71 14.26 2.69
C ILE A 600 17.14 15.66 2.47
N LEU A 601 15.83 15.80 2.21
CA LEU A 601 15.15 17.09 2.05
C LEU A 601 13.74 17.09 2.67
N ASP A 602 13.28 18.25 3.15
CA ASP A 602 11.93 18.55 3.63
C ASP A 602 11.47 19.86 2.96
N LEU A 603 10.99 19.75 1.72
CA LEU A 603 10.67 20.91 0.87
C LEU A 603 9.36 21.60 1.29
N GLY A 604 8.52 20.93 2.08
CA GLY A 604 7.31 21.53 2.65
C GLY A 604 7.64 22.59 3.68
N THR A 605 8.56 22.28 4.59
CA THR A 605 8.98 23.22 5.63
C THR A 605 9.85 24.34 5.06
N SER A 606 10.79 24.02 4.17
CA SER A 606 11.71 25.02 3.62
C SER A 606 11.10 25.90 2.53
N ASP A 607 10.21 25.33 1.69
CA ASP A 607 9.83 25.92 0.41
C ASP A 607 8.33 25.86 0.10
N LEU A 608 7.49 25.47 1.06
CA LEU A 608 6.03 25.35 0.89
C LEU A 608 5.65 24.42 -0.27
N GLN A 609 6.27 23.24 -0.34
CA GLN A 609 6.00 22.20 -1.34
C GLN A 609 5.31 20.96 -0.73
N GLU A 610 4.55 20.21 -1.53
CA GLU A 610 3.72 19.11 -1.03
C GLU A 610 3.99 17.77 -1.71
N ARG A 611 4.02 17.74 -3.04
CA ARG A 611 4.05 16.50 -3.82
C ARG A 611 5.14 16.51 -4.89
N PRO A 612 6.18 15.66 -4.76
CA PRO A 612 7.29 15.56 -5.71
C PRO A 612 6.98 14.54 -6.81
N TYR A 613 6.16 14.91 -7.79
CA TYR A 613 5.76 14.01 -8.88
C TYR A 613 6.85 13.83 -9.94
N GLY A 614 7.47 14.94 -10.36
CA GLY A 614 8.48 14.91 -11.40
C GLY A 614 9.83 14.53 -10.82
N MET A 615 10.40 13.39 -11.18
CA MET A 615 11.75 13.00 -10.75
C MET A 615 12.55 12.43 -11.92
N ALA A 616 13.76 12.96 -12.10
CA ALA A 616 14.73 12.51 -13.09
C ALA A 616 16.15 12.56 -12.52
N GLN A 617 17.11 11.96 -13.22
CA GLN A 617 18.52 11.95 -12.82
C GLN A 617 19.43 12.26 -14.02
N GLY A 618 20.61 12.81 -13.74
CA GLY A 618 21.67 13.01 -14.72
C GLY A 618 22.86 13.78 -14.14
N ASP A 619 24.07 13.51 -14.62
CA ASP A 619 25.33 14.14 -14.14
C ASP A 619 25.47 14.21 -12.62
N ASN A 620 25.22 13.12 -11.90
CA ASN A 620 25.24 13.06 -10.43
C ASN A 620 24.23 13.99 -9.75
N ASN A 621 23.23 14.49 -10.47
CA ASN A 621 22.13 15.25 -9.91
C ASN A 621 20.82 14.46 -9.96
N ILE A 622 19.97 14.74 -8.99
CA ILE A 622 18.55 14.40 -8.97
C ILE A 622 17.75 15.70 -9.21
N PHE A 623 16.78 15.64 -10.11
CA PHE A 623 15.90 16.75 -10.46
C PHE A 623 14.49 16.46 -9.95
N ILE A 624 13.88 17.40 -9.25
CA ILE A 624 12.65 17.18 -8.49
C ILE A 624 11.66 18.32 -8.78
N GLY A 625 10.59 18.00 -9.50
CA GLY A 625 9.44 18.87 -9.75
C GLY A 625 8.36 18.66 -8.71
N THR A 626 7.92 19.74 -8.07
CA THR A 626 6.92 19.69 -6.99
C THR A 626 5.67 20.50 -7.28
N VAL A 627 4.55 19.96 -6.79
CA VAL A 627 3.32 20.72 -6.53
C VAL A 627 3.44 21.43 -5.19
N ALA A 628 2.97 22.68 -5.15
CA ALA A 628 3.00 23.52 -3.97
C ALA A 628 2.14 22.99 -2.82
N ALA A 629 2.40 23.48 -1.61
CA ALA A 629 1.61 23.24 -0.39
C ALA A 629 0.15 23.70 -0.55
N SER A 630 -0.73 23.16 0.30
CA SER A 630 -2.13 23.60 0.38
C SER A 630 -2.23 25.13 0.48
N GLY A 631 -3.10 25.75 -0.33
CA GLY A 631 -3.28 27.20 -0.41
C GLY A 631 -2.23 27.94 -1.25
N GLN A 632 -1.26 27.23 -1.84
CA GLN A 632 -0.19 27.83 -2.66
C GLN A 632 -0.29 27.39 -4.12
N LEU A 633 0.03 28.29 -5.06
CA LEU A 633 0.09 27.98 -6.50
C LEU A 633 1.52 27.72 -7.01
N LYS A 634 2.53 28.18 -6.26
CA LYS A 634 3.92 28.29 -6.72
C LYS A 634 4.73 27.04 -6.41
N GLY A 635 4.78 26.12 -7.36
CA GLY A 635 5.63 24.92 -7.27
C GLY A 635 7.11 25.23 -7.48
N ALA A 636 7.92 24.18 -7.46
CA ALA A 636 9.37 24.29 -7.58
C ALA A 636 9.97 23.24 -8.51
N LEU A 637 11.13 23.58 -9.08
CA LEU A 637 12.10 22.63 -9.60
C LEU A 637 13.32 22.67 -8.67
N THR A 638 13.70 21.53 -8.11
CA THR A 638 14.87 21.40 -7.25
C THR A 638 15.94 20.57 -7.94
N ILE A 639 17.18 21.03 -7.87
CA ILE A 639 18.37 20.30 -8.30
C ILE A 639 19.13 19.87 -7.04
N TYR A 640 19.29 18.57 -6.84
CA TYR A 640 20.05 17.99 -5.74
C TYR A 640 21.31 17.32 -6.27
N ASP A 641 22.47 17.82 -5.84
CA ASP A 641 23.78 17.27 -6.18
C ASP A 641 24.11 16.13 -5.21
N THR A 642 24.30 14.92 -5.74
CA THR A 642 24.55 13.71 -4.95
C THR A 642 26.00 13.57 -4.48
N LEU A 643 26.94 14.34 -5.04
CA LEU A 643 28.33 14.38 -4.61
C LEU A 643 28.49 15.33 -3.42
N THR A 644 27.92 16.53 -3.50
CA THR A 644 28.03 17.54 -2.44
C THR A 644 26.91 17.43 -1.39
N ASN A 645 25.85 16.68 -1.67
CA ASN A 645 24.63 16.57 -0.86
C ASN A 645 23.94 17.93 -0.64
N THR A 646 23.98 18.81 -1.64
CA THR A 646 23.37 20.16 -1.58
C THR A 646 22.22 20.31 -2.56
N ALA A 647 21.25 21.18 -2.23
CA ALA A 647 20.09 21.45 -3.06
C ALA A 647 20.03 22.92 -3.49
N ARG A 648 19.61 23.15 -4.75
CA ARG A 648 19.19 24.45 -5.28
C ARG A 648 17.70 24.37 -5.64
N VAL A 649 16.88 25.20 -5.01
CA VAL A 649 15.42 25.21 -5.20
C VAL A 649 15.01 26.43 -6.04
N PHE A 650 14.35 26.19 -7.16
CA PHE A 650 13.85 27.23 -8.06
C PHE A 650 12.34 27.26 -8.02
N ARG A 651 11.79 28.21 -7.26
CA ARG A 651 10.35 28.41 -7.13
C ARG A 651 9.83 29.35 -8.21
N ASP A 652 8.56 29.15 -8.59
CA ASP A 652 7.81 30.09 -9.45
C ASP A 652 8.48 30.34 -10.81
N ILE A 653 9.26 29.37 -11.31
CA ILE A 653 9.92 29.43 -12.65
C ILE A 653 8.90 29.47 -13.80
N VAL A 654 7.67 29.04 -13.51
CA VAL A 654 6.48 29.35 -14.31
C VAL A 654 5.50 30.02 -13.35
N PRO A 655 5.17 31.32 -13.54
CA PRO A 655 4.39 32.08 -12.57
C PRO A 655 3.05 31.43 -12.20
N ASN A 656 2.82 31.23 -10.90
CA ASN A 656 1.61 30.63 -10.31
C ASN A 656 1.30 29.21 -10.82
N GLN A 657 2.32 28.43 -11.15
CA GLN A 657 2.18 27.05 -11.61
C GLN A 657 3.05 26.09 -10.81
N SER A 658 2.68 24.82 -10.85
CA SER A 658 3.46 23.72 -10.29
C SER A 658 4.27 22.99 -11.35
N ILE A 659 5.30 22.25 -10.94
CA ILE A 659 6.13 21.42 -11.84
C ILE A 659 5.82 19.94 -11.57
N VAL A 660 5.47 19.18 -12.60
CA VAL A 660 4.93 17.80 -12.43
C VAL A 660 5.60 16.74 -13.28
N SER A 661 6.39 17.12 -14.28
CA SER A 661 7.19 16.20 -15.09
C SER A 661 8.58 16.78 -15.33
N VAL A 662 9.58 15.90 -15.40
CA VAL A 662 10.99 16.31 -15.53
C VAL A 662 11.74 15.31 -16.42
N ALA A 663 12.61 15.81 -17.30
CA ALA A 663 13.58 15.02 -18.06
C ALA A 663 14.93 15.75 -18.06
N TYR A 664 16.03 15.00 -18.11
CA TYR A 664 17.39 15.56 -18.19
C TYR A 664 18.06 15.12 -19.49
N LEU A 665 18.78 16.04 -20.14
CA LEU A 665 19.57 15.77 -21.34
C LEU A 665 20.72 16.79 -21.44
N ASP A 666 21.96 16.29 -21.53
CA ASP A 666 23.19 17.04 -21.88
C ASP A 666 23.38 18.38 -21.17
N GLY A 667 23.33 18.38 -19.84
CA GLY A 667 23.54 19.57 -19.00
C GLY A 667 22.32 20.49 -18.87
N TYR A 668 21.19 20.08 -19.45
CA TYR A 668 19.90 20.76 -19.33
C TYR A 668 18.85 19.88 -18.68
N VAL A 669 18.01 20.50 -17.86
CA VAL A 669 16.79 19.89 -17.34
C VAL A 669 15.58 20.54 -17.98
N TYR A 670 14.64 19.70 -18.40
CA TYR A 670 13.37 20.07 -19.00
C TYR A 670 12.26 19.77 -18.00
N ALA A 671 11.35 20.70 -17.81
CA ALA A 671 10.30 20.56 -16.81
C ALA A 671 8.94 20.96 -17.39
N GLY A 672 7.94 20.10 -17.19
CA GLY A 672 6.56 20.35 -17.58
C GLY A 672 5.76 20.91 -16.41
N SER A 673 5.10 22.04 -16.62
CA SER A 673 4.28 22.66 -15.60
C SER A 673 2.81 22.19 -15.65
N THR A 674 2.07 22.52 -14.60
CA THR A 674 0.62 22.46 -14.54
C THR A 674 0.07 23.75 -13.96
N ILE A 675 -1.10 24.17 -14.44
CA ILE A 675 -1.82 25.32 -13.88
C ILE A 675 -2.30 25.06 -12.44
N GLY A 676 -2.32 23.80 -12.02
CA GLY A 676 -2.72 23.39 -10.67
C GLY A 676 -1.72 23.79 -9.59
N GLY A 677 -2.24 24.18 -8.43
CA GLY A 677 -1.46 24.41 -7.22
C GLY A 677 -1.60 23.26 -6.22
N GLY A 678 -1.27 23.53 -4.97
CA GLY A 678 -1.66 22.67 -3.87
C GLY A 678 -3.17 22.66 -3.67
N LYS A 679 -3.66 21.74 -2.82
CA LYS A 679 -5.08 21.66 -2.45
C LYS A 679 -5.61 23.02 -1.97
N ASN A 680 -6.92 23.25 -2.09
CA ASN A 680 -7.58 24.48 -1.65
C ASN A 680 -7.10 25.75 -2.36
N THR A 681 -6.82 25.64 -3.67
CA THR A 681 -6.47 26.77 -4.53
C THR A 681 -7.35 26.80 -5.77
N THR A 682 -7.37 27.94 -6.45
CA THR A 682 -7.97 28.09 -7.78
C THR A 682 -6.86 28.51 -8.75
N PRO A 683 -6.66 27.81 -9.87
CA PRO A 683 -5.67 28.21 -10.87
C PRO A 683 -5.90 29.63 -11.39
N THR A 684 -4.82 30.38 -11.58
CA THR A 684 -4.86 31.72 -12.19
C THR A 684 -4.24 31.75 -13.59
N ALA A 685 -3.40 30.75 -13.91
CA ALA A 685 -2.87 30.55 -15.25
C ALA A 685 -3.89 29.78 -16.12
N THR A 686 -3.87 30.04 -17.42
CA THR A 686 -4.78 29.44 -18.40
C THR A 686 -4.14 28.31 -19.21
N GLU A 687 -2.81 28.21 -19.18
CA GLU A 687 -2.07 27.19 -19.91
C GLU A 687 -0.78 26.77 -19.21
N ALA A 688 -0.46 25.47 -19.31
CA ALA A 688 0.81 24.90 -18.94
C ALA A 688 1.93 25.29 -19.91
N LYS A 689 3.17 25.13 -19.46
CA LYS A 689 4.40 25.50 -20.16
C LYS A 689 5.43 24.37 -20.08
N LEU A 690 6.34 24.37 -21.05
CA LEU A 690 7.60 23.64 -20.97
C LEU A 690 8.70 24.60 -20.50
N VAL A 691 9.60 24.14 -19.63
CA VAL A 691 10.79 24.85 -19.20
C VAL A 691 12.03 24.12 -19.70
N LYS A 692 13.04 24.86 -20.15
CA LYS A 692 14.42 24.39 -20.35
C LYS A 692 15.33 25.17 -19.42
N MET A 693 16.08 24.49 -18.57
CA MET A 693 17.00 25.10 -17.61
C MET A 693 18.40 24.52 -17.77
N ASN A 694 19.40 25.39 -17.84
CA ASN A 694 20.81 25.00 -17.79
C ASN A 694 21.16 24.63 -16.34
N VAL A 695 21.62 23.40 -16.10
CA VAL A 695 21.83 22.87 -14.74
C VAL A 695 22.91 23.64 -13.99
N ALA A 696 24.02 23.98 -14.66
CA ALA A 696 25.17 24.64 -14.04
C ALA A 696 24.85 26.08 -13.58
N THR A 697 24.17 26.86 -14.43
CA THR A 697 23.89 28.28 -14.15
C THR A 697 22.55 28.49 -13.45
N GLY A 698 21.56 27.61 -13.68
CA GLY A 698 20.16 27.82 -13.30
C GLY A 698 19.41 28.80 -14.21
N ALA A 699 20.03 29.29 -15.30
CA ALA A 699 19.34 30.09 -16.30
C ALA A 699 18.30 29.23 -17.03
N TYR A 700 17.10 29.77 -17.26
CA TYR A 700 16.01 29.03 -17.86
C TYR A 700 15.19 29.84 -18.87
N THR A 701 14.45 29.14 -19.71
CA THR A 701 13.49 29.68 -20.67
C THR A 701 12.19 28.89 -20.59
N THR A 702 11.06 29.57 -20.77
CA THR A 702 9.73 28.95 -20.79
C THR A 702 9.16 29.01 -22.21
N PHE A 703 8.41 27.98 -22.57
CA PHE A 703 7.81 27.81 -23.89
C PHE A 703 6.32 27.56 -23.74
N SER A 704 5.52 28.29 -24.51
CA SER A 704 4.10 27.97 -24.66
C SER A 704 3.93 26.65 -25.41
N MET A 705 2.98 25.83 -24.96
CA MET A 705 2.66 24.59 -25.67
C MET A 705 2.01 24.90 -27.03
N PRO A 706 2.20 24.06 -28.06
CA PRO A 706 1.58 24.27 -29.38
C PRO A 706 0.05 24.29 -29.33
N VAL A 707 -0.53 23.59 -28.35
CA VAL A 707 -1.95 23.62 -28.01
C VAL A 707 -2.08 23.91 -26.52
N SER A 708 -2.94 24.88 -26.18
CA SER A 708 -3.22 25.25 -24.79
C SER A 708 -3.78 24.03 -24.03
N SER A 709 -3.25 23.79 -22.84
CA SER A 709 -3.61 22.64 -21.99
C SER A 709 -3.35 22.97 -20.53
N GLN A 710 -3.94 22.20 -19.61
CA GLN A 710 -3.82 22.44 -18.18
C GLN A 710 -2.56 21.84 -17.56
N GLY A 711 -1.89 20.89 -18.23
CA GLY A 711 -0.68 20.26 -17.69
C GLY A 711 0.16 19.50 -18.71
N VAL A 712 1.49 19.63 -18.58
CA VAL A 712 2.49 18.80 -19.25
C VAL A 712 2.92 17.70 -18.27
N THR A 713 2.27 16.54 -18.34
CA THR A 713 2.34 15.52 -17.27
C THR A 713 3.36 14.43 -17.49
N ALA A 714 3.95 14.34 -18.69
CA ALA A 714 5.03 13.39 -18.97
C ALA A 714 6.11 14.03 -19.84
N LEU A 715 7.38 13.74 -19.52
CA LEU A 715 8.55 14.05 -20.32
C LEU A 715 9.48 12.85 -20.35
N ALA A 716 10.10 12.59 -21.49
CA ALA A 716 11.17 11.61 -21.65
C ALA A 716 12.13 12.06 -22.76
N VAL A 717 13.38 11.60 -22.68
CA VAL A 717 14.33 11.74 -23.78
C VAL A 717 14.08 10.65 -24.82
N GLY A 718 13.85 11.05 -26.06
CA GLY A 718 13.70 10.13 -27.18
C GLY A 718 15.03 9.60 -27.73
N PRO A 719 15.01 8.62 -28.64
CA PRO A 719 16.23 8.06 -29.24
C PRO A 719 16.94 9.05 -30.18
N ASP A 720 16.30 10.18 -30.48
CA ASP A 720 16.78 11.26 -31.34
C ASP A 720 17.36 12.44 -30.53
N ASN A 721 17.64 12.26 -29.23
CA ASN A 721 18.08 13.30 -28.30
C ASN A 721 17.14 14.52 -28.28
N LYS A 722 15.85 14.28 -28.45
CA LYS A 722 14.78 15.28 -28.31
C LYS A 722 13.94 14.99 -27.09
N ILE A 723 13.18 16.00 -26.67
CA ILE A 723 12.27 15.88 -25.53
C ILE A 723 10.88 15.53 -26.03
N TRP A 724 10.42 14.35 -25.66
CA TRP A 724 9.09 13.85 -25.97
C TRP A 724 8.20 14.04 -24.75
N GLY A 725 6.95 14.39 -24.97
CA GLY A 725 6.04 14.62 -23.83
C GLY A 725 4.57 14.50 -24.16
N LEU A 726 3.79 14.47 -23.08
CA LEU A 726 2.33 14.47 -23.11
C LEU A 726 1.81 15.76 -22.48
N SER A 727 0.97 16.46 -23.23
CA SER A 727 0.22 17.64 -22.79
C SER A 727 -1.26 17.32 -22.94
N GLU A 728 -1.91 16.90 -21.86
CA GLU A 728 -3.19 16.17 -21.92
C GLU A 728 -3.15 15.07 -23.00
N GLY A 729 -4.15 14.98 -23.87
CA GLY A 729 -4.22 14.01 -24.94
C GLY A 729 -3.28 14.22 -26.13
N TYR A 730 -2.37 15.20 -26.08
CA TYR A 730 -1.43 15.52 -27.17
C TYR A 730 -0.03 14.93 -26.92
N LEU A 731 0.52 14.28 -27.94
CA LEU A 731 1.93 13.92 -28.02
C LEU A 731 2.69 15.05 -28.72
N PHE A 732 3.76 15.53 -28.10
CA PHE A 732 4.68 16.50 -28.71
C PHE A 732 6.13 16.04 -28.71
N VAL A 733 6.93 16.64 -29.61
CA VAL A 733 8.40 16.50 -29.64
C VAL A 733 9.02 17.89 -29.73
N PHE A 734 9.87 18.21 -28.77
CA PHE A 734 10.62 19.46 -28.67
C PHE A 734 12.10 19.21 -28.99
N ASN A 735 12.63 19.97 -29.95
CA ASN A 735 14.04 19.92 -30.33
C ASN A 735 14.85 20.91 -29.49
N PRO A 736 15.74 20.43 -28.61
CA PRO A 736 16.52 21.29 -27.72
C PRO A 736 17.65 22.05 -28.43
N ALA A 737 18.03 21.68 -29.64
CA ALA A 737 19.06 22.37 -30.41
C ALA A 737 18.54 23.64 -31.09
N THR A 738 17.25 23.65 -31.45
CA THR A 738 16.59 24.77 -32.15
C THR A 738 15.56 25.49 -31.29
N ASP A 739 15.26 24.96 -30.09
CA ASP A 739 14.24 25.46 -29.18
C ASP A 739 12.84 25.56 -29.82
N THR A 740 12.48 24.54 -30.62
CA THR A 740 11.21 24.48 -31.35
C THR A 740 10.45 23.16 -31.12
N PHE A 741 9.13 23.22 -31.18
CA PHE A 741 8.28 22.03 -31.28
C PHE A 741 8.21 21.55 -32.73
N GLU A 742 8.71 20.34 -33.00
CA GLU A 742 8.74 19.76 -34.35
C GLU A 742 7.56 18.81 -34.62
N TYR A 743 6.89 18.37 -33.55
CA TYR A 743 5.71 17.52 -33.64
C TYR A 743 4.71 17.90 -32.55
N ASN A 744 3.44 17.93 -32.90
CA ASN A 744 2.33 18.02 -31.97
C ASN A 744 1.07 17.42 -32.62
N ALA A 745 0.51 16.37 -32.03
CA ALA A 745 -0.73 15.77 -32.50
C ALA A 745 -1.54 15.20 -31.35
N GLN A 746 -2.87 15.34 -31.41
CA GLN A 746 -3.76 14.69 -30.47
C GLN A 746 -3.74 13.18 -30.72
N LYS A 747 -3.38 12.40 -29.71
CA LYS A 747 -3.32 10.93 -29.75
C LYS A 747 -4.39 10.27 -28.88
N PHE A 748 -4.91 10.99 -27.88
CA PHE A 748 -5.94 10.51 -26.97
C PHE A 748 -7.08 11.53 -26.90
N THR A 749 -8.14 11.30 -27.67
CA THR A 749 -9.28 12.23 -27.76
C THR A 749 -10.15 12.22 -26.50
N ASP A 750 -10.09 11.15 -25.71
CA ASP A 750 -10.79 11.00 -24.44
C ASP A 750 -10.04 11.62 -23.25
N VAL A 751 -8.84 12.18 -23.49
CA VAL A 751 -8.04 12.91 -22.52
C VAL A 751 -8.10 14.40 -22.88
N SER A 752 -9.13 15.06 -22.35
CA SER A 752 -9.33 16.49 -22.46
C SER A 752 -9.97 16.98 -21.17
N TYR A 753 -9.43 18.05 -20.61
CA TYR A 753 -9.89 18.58 -19.33
C TYR A 753 -10.53 19.95 -19.48
N ALA A 754 -11.55 20.23 -18.67
CA ALA A 754 -12.19 21.54 -18.67
C ALA A 754 -11.18 22.64 -18.29
N PRO A 755 -11.27 23.85 -18.87
CA PRO A 755 -10.44 24.98 -18.45
C PRO A 755 -10.45 25.18 -16.94
N GLY A 756 -9.27 25.36 -16.33
CA GLY A 756 -9.12 25.49 -14.88
C GLY A 756 -9.06 24.17 -14.10
N SER A 757 -9.12 23.01 -14.77
CA SER A 757 -8.93 21.71 -14.13
C SER A 757 -7.50 21.56 -13.58
N GLN A 758 -7.35 21.20 -12.31
CA GLN A 758 -6.04 20.95 -11.72
C GLN A 758 -5.57 19.53 -12.03
N ILE A 759 -4.65 19.39 -13.00
CA ILE A 759 -4.04 18.11 -13.36
C ILE A 759 -2.63 18.05 -12.76
N THR A 760 -2.48 17.35 -11.64
CA THR A 760 -1.16 17.23 -10.99
C THR A 760 -0.40 15.98 -11.41
N ARG A 761 -1.08 15.03 -12.06
CA ARG A 761 -0.52 13.79 -12.61
C ARG A 761 -1.52 13.14 -13.57
N ASP A 762 -1.04 12.59 -14.68
CA ASP A 762 -1.87 11.83 -15.62
C ASP A 762 -1.00 10.90 -16.48
N GLY A 763 -0.08 11.49 -17.24
CA GLY A 763 0.81 10.76 -18.15
C GLY A 763 2.09 10.23 -17.50
N SER A 764 2.69 9.21 -18.13
CA SER A 764 4.11 8.86 -17.96
C SER A 764 4.69 8.36 -19.28
N LEU A 765 6.00 8.51 -19.48
CA LEU A 765 6.72 8.02 -20.66
C LEU A 765 8.02 7.34 -20.23
N VAL A 766 8.36 6.24 -20.88
CA VAL A 766 9.61 5.53 -20.71
C VAL A 766 10.11 5.00 -22.05
N MET A 767 11.41 5.15 -22.33
CA MET A 767 12.01 4.52 -23.50
C MET A 767 12.05 3.00 -23.32
N GLY A 768 11.81 2.28 -24.41
CA GLY A 768 12.10 0.85 -24.49
C GLY A 768 13.61 0.60 -24.45
N ARG A 769 13.99 -0.65 -24.74
CA ARG A 769 15.40 -1.08 -24.83
C ARG A 769 16.25 -0.11 -25.67
N THR A 770 17.49 0.10 -25.25
CA THR A 770 18.48 0.88 -25.99
C THR A 770 18.56 0.45 -27.45
N GLY A 771 18.58 1.42 -28.36
CA GLY A 771 18.59 1.19 -29.81
C GLY A 771 17.23 0.85 -30.42
N SER A 772 16.17 0.70 -29.63
CA SER A 772 14.84 0.46 -30.17
C SER A 772 14.09 1.73 -30.54
N ASN A 773 13.13 1.59 -31.46
CA ASN A 773 12.23 2.65 -31.87
C ASN A 773 10.90 2.63 -31.08
N ALA A 774 10.88 2.03 -29.89
CA ALA A 774 9.67 1.93 -29.07
C ALA A 774 9.81 2.78 -27.80
N MET A 775 8.84 3.68 -27.61
CA MET A 775 8.60 4.34 -26.32
C MET A 775 7.27 3.83 -25.78
N PHE A 776 7.14 3.74 -24.46
CA PHE A 776 5.92 3.29 -23.80
C PHE A 776 5.42 4.37 -22.87
N GLY A 777 4.13 4.34 -22.56
CA GLY A 777 3.56 5.30 -21.64
C GLY A 777 2.24 4.86 -21.05
N THR A 778 1.84 5.61 -20.04
CA THR A 778 0.51 5.56 -19.44
C THR A 778 -0.15 6.91 -19.58
N ILE A 779 -1.47 6.93 -19.74
CA ILE A 779 -2.27 8.15 -19.60
C ILE A 779 -3.72 7.75 -19.30
N LYS A 780 -4.37 8.41 -18.35
CA LYS A 780 -5.73 8.07 -17.89
C LYS A 780 -5.84 6.57 -17.58
N ASN A 781 -6.55 5.80 -18.40
CA ASN A 781 -6.72 4.36 -18.25
C ASN A 781 -6.02 3.54 -19.35
N HIS A 782 -5.11 4.15 -20.10
CA HIS A 782 -4.39 3.55 -21.21
C HIS A 782 -2.95 3.22 -20.82
N PHE A 783 -2.48 2.02 -21.16
CA PHE A 783 -1.06 1.74 -21.37
C PHE A 783 -0.83 1.53 -22.87
N PHE A 784 0.19 2.18 -23.42
CA PHE A 784 0.39 2.27 -24.87
C PHE A 784 1.87 2.24 -25.26
N ARG A 785 2.11 1.97 -26.54
CA ARG A 785 3.41 2.09 -27.21
C ARG A 785 3.35 3.18 -28.28
N ILE A 786 4.43 3.94 -28.39
CA ILE A 786 4.72 4.88 -29.47
C ILE A 786 5.86 4.28 -30.32
N ASP A 787 5.65 4.19 -31.63
CA ASP A 787 6.74 4.02 -32.58
C ASP A 787 7.43 5.37 -32.79
N THR A 788 8.68 5.50 -32.38
CA THR A 788 9.39 6.79 -32.32
C THR A 788 9.80 7.30 -33.69
N THR A 789 9.81 6.45 -34.71
CA THR A 789 10.07 6.84 -36.10
C THR A 789 8.83 7.45 -36.73
N THR A 790 7.69 6.75 -36.64
CA THR A 790 6.44 7.12 -37.31
C THR A 790 5.49 7.96 -36.47
N LYS A 791 5.74 8.09 -35.16
CA LYS A 791 4.85 8.73 -34.17
C LYS A 791 3.49 8.03 -34.03
N THR A 792 3.40 6.77 -34.43
CA THR A 792 2.18 5.96 -34.31
C THR A 792 2.00 5.51 -32.87
N VAL A 793 0.79 5.68 -32.33
CA VAL A 793 0.42 5.23 -30.98
C VAL A 793 -0.45 3.98 -31.08
N THR A 794 -0.14 2.96 -30.30
CA THR A 794 -0.91 1.72 -30.18
C THR A 794 -1.23 1.47 -28.72
N THR A 795 -2.51 1.50 -28.35
CA THR A 795 -2.95 1.10 -27.02
C THR A 795 -2.77 -0.41 -26.85
N LEU A 796 -2.04 -0.81 -25.81
CA LEU A 796 -1.70 -2.19 -25.49
C LEU A 796 -2.57 -2.74 -24.37
N PHE A 797 -3.07 -1.86 -23.49
CA PHE A 797 -3.97 -2.23 -22.40
C PHE A 797 -4.89 -1.07 -22.02
N ASN A 798 -6.14 -1.40 -21.70
CA ASN A 798 -7.14 -0.49 -21.15
C ASN A 798 -7.58 -0.97 -19.77
N GLY A 799 -7.29 -0.17 -18.75
CA GLY A 799 -7.70 -0.42 -17.37
C GLY A 799 -9.16 -0.06 -17.13
N ALA A 800 -9.79 -0.77 -16.19
CA ALA A 800 -11.06 -0.34 -15.58
C ALA A 800 -10.87 0.84 -14.60
N SER A 801 -9.62 1.15 -14.25
CA SER A 801 -9.20 2.26 -13.39
C SER A 801 -8.00 2.95 -14.03
N ALA A 802 -7.51 4.00 -13.38
CA ALA A 802 -6.31 4.70 -13.84
C ALA A 802 -5.14 3.74 -14.02
N VAL A 803 -4.32 4.00 -15.03
CA VAL A 803 -3.09 3.29 -15.34
C VAL A 803 -1.93 4.23 -15.02
N ASN A 804 -1.13 3.86 -14.03
CA ASN A 804 -0.15 4.75 -13.42
C ASN A 804 1.28 4.25 -13.61
N SER A 805 2.17 5.18 -13.99
CA SER A 805 3.61 5.02 -14.14
C SER A 805 4.03 3.95 -15.16
N ALA A 806 5.17 4.14 -15.79
CA ALA A 806 5.82 3.13 -16.59
C ALA A 806 7.32 3.09 -16.28
N THR A 807 7.89 1.91 -16.14
CA THR A 807 9.34 1.73 -16.01
C THR A 807 9.79 0.47 -16.73
N ALA A 808 11.04 0.42 -17.19
CA ALA A 808 11.59 -0.73 -17.89
C ALA A 808 12.56 -1.50 -16.98
N ASP A 809 12.45 -2.85 -16.93
CA ASP A 809 13.49 -3.70 -16.33
C ASP A 809 14.72 -3.80 -17.24
N ASP A 810 15.75 -4.52 -16.79
CA ASP A 810 16.98 -4.72 -17.56
C ASP A 810 16.80 -5.67 -18.76
N TYR A 811 15.73 -6.46 -18.76
CA TYR A 811 15.29 -7.22 -19.92
C TYR A 811 14.47 -6.36 -20.89
N GLY A 812 14.20 -5.10 -20.56
CA GLY A 812 13.39 -4.17 -21.35
C GLY A 812 11.89 -4.39 -21.29
N HIS A 813 11.38 -5.26 -20.41
CA HIS A 813 9.95 -5.37 -20.16
C HIS A 813 9.44 -4.14 -19.42
N ILE A 814 8.21 -3.75 -19.71
CA ILE A 814 7.63 -2.52 -19.18
C ILE A 814 6.65 -2.86 -18.06
N TYR A 815 6.85 -2.24 -16.90
CA TYR A 815 5.98 -2.39 -15.75
C TYR A 815 5.17 -1.12 -15.54
N PHE A 816 3.90 -1.32 -15.23
CA PHE A 816 2.94 -0.26 -14.94
C PHE A 816 1.90 -0.78 -13.95
N SER A 817 1.09 0.10 -13.39
CA SER A 817 0.07 -0.30 -12.42
C SER A 817 -1.33 0.08 -12.86
N SER A 818 -2.33 -0.69 -12.43
CA SER A 818 -3.74 -0.29 -12.48
C SER A 818 -4.47 -0.83 -11.25
N GLY A 819 -5.05 0.07 -10.45
CA GLY A 819 -5.52 -0.24 -9.11
C GLY A 819 -4.41 -0.82 -8.24
N ASN A 820 -4.67 -1.93 -7.57
CA ASN A 820 -3.71 -2.64 -6.71
C ASN A 820 -2.84 -3.68 -7.42
N THR A 821 -2.89 -3.74 -8.75
CA THR A 821 -2.18 -4.75 -9.54
C THR A 821 -1.01 -4.13 -10.29
N LEU A 822 0.17 -4.73 -10.11
CA LEU A 822 1.32 -4.51 -10.99
C LEU A 822 1.13 -5.35 -12.25
N TYR A 823 1.35 -4.73 -13.41
CA TYR A 823 1.34 -5.37 -14.71
C TYR A 823 2.73 -5.34 -15.32
N ARG A 824 3.05 -6.35 -16.12
CA ARG A 824 4.20 -6.38 -17.01
C ARG A 824 3.74 -6.54 -18.45
N TRP A 825 4.32 -5.75 -19.34
CA TRP A 825 4.34 -5.98 -20.77
C TRP A 825 5.71 -6.53 -21.21
N ALA A 826 5.73 -7.76 -21.71
CA ALA A 826 6.94 -8.38 -22.24
C ALA A 826 7.30 -7.76 -23.60
N TYR A 827 8.33 -6.92 -23.58
CA TYR A 827 8.96 -6.34 -24.77
C TYR A 827 10.26 -7.04 -25.12
#